data_AF-E3MFY2-F1
#
_entry.id   AF-E3MFY2-F1
#
_cell.length_a   1.000
_cell.length_b   1.000
_cell.length_c   1.000
_cell.angle_alpha   90.00
_cell.angle_beta   90.00
_cell.angle_gamma   90.00
#
_symmetry.space_group_name_H-M   'P 1'
#
loop_
_entity.id
_entity.type
_entity.pdbx_description
1 polymer ?
#
loop_
_entity_poly.entity_id
_entity_poly.type
_entity_poly.pdbx_seq_one_letter_code
_entity_poly.pdbx_strand_id
1 'polypeptide(L)'
;MIVMPSAGSIVERRQILWRDEKNRCIQIFGTFLTHMRQAFLISIPIQKVTPGCHNLPKYLNNLKQQAESLHKRVASSRKNDDFLIYVLLACKYRKKLLKYQRNLELQNFKARGPSRFTHYAKFVLKPRNTLVPTLEPLPGCYATSDQEKADSLASHFEKQYLNKSTSPLSFPSNFNSSQTTPWITDNNLFKLMMKSKNSSTHTSDGVPHTFMKMISPSISSPLSQICNLTMSRGAVPKVWKHSYIIPLNKTAKPTQPSDFRPISITSQICRIYERFLLKQIIAHLDSINFWSDEQHGFRPRRSTVSCMLTALNDWTDNIDRGNQVDIVYLDYAKAFDRVQHDLLLAKLVEVRLNPSLIRWIDSFLTERYFEVKVGKSYSVKRKALCGVPQGSVLSPILFGIFVNDVPKTLPPGVKCRQFADDLKIYASFSNSDSSNSLPNRLQLAIDSVILWSKKAKLDLNNSKTECITLGNRRVMNTYTIEGNIICQKTLIRDLGFLISPKLDFSDHWHKATNSAKFLVSKIFTSYSSNDSKIMTLLYKTFIRPVLEYGTEVSSPYKKCDIRAIESIQNSFTRRLLSRQIGRYLTPSDPDYLSANQRNAKCGLVSLEQRRQATDYKMIIKMQLGKIDINTDDFFTTNTFTKTRSSNTFHWKAGKTKTRRNFFVHRTLSRIPVSSDRPSISLHSLPN
;
A
#
# COMPACT_ATOMS: atom_id res chain seq x y z
N MET A 1 3.23 -60.59 -37.82
CA MET A 1 3.90 -59.28 -37.62
C MET A 1 2.92 -58.32 -36.99
N ILE A 2 2.92 -58.20 -35.66
CA ILE A 2 2.14 -57.17 -34.97
C ILE A 2 2.99 -55.89 -35.05
N VAL A 3 2.56 -54.97 -35.90
CA VAL A 3 3.22 -53.67 -36.08
C VAL A 3 3.04 -52.88 -34.78
N MET A 4 4.14 -52.70 -34.05
CA MET A 4 4.20 -51.75 -32.93
C MET A 4 4.01 -50.32 -33.49
N PRO A 5 3.15 -49.47 -32.89
CA PRO A 5 3.00 -48.10 -33.34
C PRO A 5 4.29 -47.32 -33.08
N SER A 6 4.66 -46.46 -34.02
CA SER A 6 5.82 -45.57 -33.90
C SER A 6 5.67 -44.64 -32.69
N ALA A 7 6.79 -44.31 -32.03
CA ALA A 7 6.83 -43.45 -30.85
C ALA A 7 6.15 -42.08 -31.03
N GLY A 8 6.00 -41.60 -32.28
CA GLY A 8 5.25 -40.38 -32.61
C GLY A 8 3.74 -40.46 -32.32
N SER A 9 3.10 -41.61 -32.53
CA SER A 9 1.63 -41.74 -32.37
C SER A 9 1.18 -41.80 -30.90
N ILE A 10 2.07 -42.21 -30.00
CA ILE A 10 1.80 -42.29 -28.56
C ILE A 10 1.87 -40.89 -27.92
N VAL A 11 2.80 -40.05 -28.39
CA VAL A 11 2.93 -38.65 -27.93
C VAL A 11 1.73 -37.82 -28.37
N GLU A 12 1.29 -37.96 -29.63
CA GLU A 12 0.09 -37.29 -30.13
C GLU A 12 -1.18 -37.75 -29.41
N ARG A 13 -1.38 -39.06 -29.21
CA ARG A 13 -2.54 -39.58 -28.46
C ARG A 13 -2.55 -39.12 -27.00
N ARG A 14 -1.39 -39.06 -26.33
CA ARG A 14 -1.27 -38.49 -24.98
C ARG A 14 -1.58 -36.99 -24.96
N GLN A 15 -1.16 -36.23 -25.96
CA GLN A 15 -1.49 -34.80 -26.06
C GLN A 15 -2.98 -34.54 -26.32
N ILE A 16 -3.64 -35.39 -27.13
CA ILE A 16 -5.09 -35.30 -27.40
C ILE A 16 -5.89 -35.63 -26.15
N LEU A 17 -5.59 -36.76 -25.47
CA LEU A 17 -6.23 -37.12 -24.19
C LEU A 17 -6.03 -36.05 -23.11
N TRP A 18 -4.81 -35.49 -23.01
CA TRP A 18 -4.54 -34.38 -22.09
C TRP A 18 -5.29 -33.09 -22.44
N ARG A 19 -5.51 -32.79 -23.73
CA ARG A 19 -6.30 -31.62 -24.17
C ARG A 19 -7.79 -31.80 -23.83
N ASP A 20 -8.34 -32.98 -24.04
CA ASP A 20 -9.74 -33.30 -23.70
C ASP A 20 -10.01 -33.19 -22.20
N GLU A 21 -9.08 -33.66 -21.36
CA GLU A 21 -9.20 -33.56 -19.90
C GLU A 21 -9.07 -32.12 -19.37
N LYS A 22 -8.19 -31.29 -19.98
CA LYS A 22 -8.11 -29.85 -19.64
C LYS A 22 -9.39 -29.10 -19.99
N ASN A 23 -9.99 -29.42 -21.14
CA ASN A 23 -11.26 -28.84 -21.57
C ASN A 23 -12.40 -29.21 -20.62
N ARG A 24 -12.43 -30.43 -20.10
CA ARG A 24 -13.43 -30.89 -19.11
C ARG A 24 -13.41 -30.07 -17.82
N CYS A 25 -12.23 -29.69 -17.31
CA CYS A 25 -12.12 -28.84 -16.11
C CYS A 25 -12.77 -27.47 -16.33
N ILE A 26 -12.53 -26.88 -17.50
CA ILE A 26 -13.07 -25.58 -17.90
C ILE A 26 -14.60 -25.67 -18.05
N GLN A 27 -15.10 -26.76 -18.64
CA GLN A 27 -16.53 -27.02 -18.78
C GLN A 27 -17.23 -27.18 -17.43
N ILE A 28 -16.68 -27.98 -16.50
CA ILE A 28 -17.26 -28.19 -15.17
C ILE A 28 -17.39 -26.85 -14.42
N PHE A 29 -16.34 -26.03 -14.43
CA PHE A 29 -16.42 -24.70 -13.81
C PHE A 29 -17.41 -23.78 -14.54
N GLY A 30 -17.49 -23.85 -15.87
CA GLY A 30 -18.48 -23.13 -16.67
C GLY A 30 -19.90 -23.47 -16.24
N THR A 31 -20.22 -24.76 -16.14
CA THR A 31 -21.53 -25.25 -15.68
C THR A 31 -21.84 -24.78 -14.26
N PHE A 32 -20.88 -24.92 -13.33
CA PHE A 32 -21.02 -24.43 -11.95
C PHE A 32 -21.35 -22.92 -11.93
N LEU A 33 -20.62 -22.11 -12.72
CA LEU A 33 -20.81 -20.67 -12.75
C LEU A 33 -22.15 -20.27 -13.36
N THR A 34 -22.63 -20.99 -14.37
CA THR A 34 -23.97 -20.77 -14.96
C THR A 34 -25.06 -20.97 -13.92
N HIS A 35 -25.03 -22.08 -13.17
CA HIS A 35 -26.00 -22.34 -12.10
C HIS A 35 -25.92 -21.28 -11.00
N MET A 36 -24.71 -20.85 -10.61
CA MET A 36 -24.57 -19.77 -9.62
C MET A 36 -25.15 -18.43 -10.10
N ARG A 37 -24.97 -18.08 -11.39
CA ARG A 37 -25.53 -16.86 -11.97
C ARG A 37 -27.05 -16.92 -12.03
N GLN A 38 -27.62 -18.06 -12.44
CA GLN A 38 -29.07 -18.27 -12.44
C GLN A 38 -29.63 -18.16 -11.02
N ALA A 39 -29.03 -18.83 -10.04
CA ALA A 39 -29.42 -18.73 -8.63
C ALA A 39 -29.36 -17.28 -8.13
N PHE A 40 -28.32 -16.52 -8.50
CA PHE A 40 -28.21 -15.10 -8.15
C PHE A 40 -29.36 -14.25 -8.74
N LEU A 41 -29.68 -14.44 -10.02
CA LEU A 41 -30.74 -13.71 -10.70
C LEU A 41 -32.14 -14.03 -10.14
N ILE A 42 -32.39 -15.29 -9.78
CA ILE A 42 -33.66 -15.71 -9.16
C ILE A 42 -33.78 -15.18 -7.72
N SER A 43 -32.68 -15.18 -6.97
CA SER A 43 -32.71 -14.90 -5.54
C SER A 43 -32.67 -13.40 -5.19
N ILE A 44 -32.23 -12.53 -6.10
CA ILE A 44 -32.02 -11.11 -5.82
C ILE A 44 -32.83 -10.25 -6.81
N PRO A 45 -33.96 -9.66 -6.38
CA PRO A 45 -34.76 -8.79 -7.24
C PRO A 45 -34.01 -7.49 -7.55
N ILE A 46 -34.07 -7.05 -8.80
CA ILE A 46 -33.47 -5.78 -9.24
C ILE A 46 -34.38 -4.63 -8.81
N GLN A 47 -33.99 -3.90 -7.77
CA GLN A 47 -34.68 -2.66 -7.39
C GLN A 47 -34.00 -1.46 -8.07
N LYS A 48 -34.75 -0.70 -8.88
CA LYS A 48 -34.29 0.62 -9.36
C LYS A 48 -34.27 1.58 -8.18
N VAL A 49 -33.09 1.83 -7.63
CA VAL A 49 -32.90 2.91 -6.65
C VAL A 49 -32.91 4.23 -7.41
N THR A 50 -34.00 4.98 -7.31
CA THR A 50 -33.94 6.41 -7.63
C THR A 50 -32.99 7.05 -6.63
N PRO A 51 -31.91 7.74 -7.08
CA PRO A 51 -31.02 8.42 -6.16
C PRO A 51 -31.84 9.48 -5.44
N GLY A 52 -32.22 9.19 -4.20
CA GLY A 52 -32.91 10.15 -3.36
C GLY A 52 -31.99 11.33 -3.15
N CYS A 53 -32.30 12.47 -3.78
CA CYS A 53 -31.92 13.74 -3.21
C CYS A 53 -32.37 13.67 -1.76
N HIS A 54 -31.44 13.72 -0.80
CA HIS A 54 -31.81 13.94 0.59
C HIS A 54 -32.45 15.32 0.65
N ASN A 55 -33.76 15.38 0.42
CA ASN A 55 -34.52 16.60 0.47
C ASN A 55 -34.43 17.08 1.90
N LEU A 56 -33.93 18.31 2.08
CA LEU A 56 -33.98 18.97 3.36
C LEU A 56 -35.45 18.94 3.85
N PRO A 57 -35.68 18.78 5.16
CA PRO A 57 -37.01 18.90 5.74
C PRO A 57 -37.75 20.14 5.22
N LYS A 58 -39.07 20.04 5.02
CA LYS A 58 -39.91 21.13 4.46
C LYS A 58 -39.62 22.49 5.11
N TYR A 59 -39.47 22.53 6.44
CA TYR A 59 -39.18 23.78 7.15
C TYR A 59 -37.82 24.43 6.78
N LEU A 60 -36.80 23.63 6.43
CA LEU A 60 -35.50 24.16 5.97
C LEU A 60 -35.59 24.64 4.52
N ASN A 61 -36.32 23.92 3.66
CA ASN A 61 -36.56 24.36 2.29
C ASN A 61 -37.32 25.69 2.25
N ASN A 62 -38.34 25.86 3.09
CA ASN A 62 -39.10 27.12 3.17
C ASN A 62 -38.18 28.28 3.61
N LEU A 63 -37.34 28.08 4.63
CA LEU A 63 -36.40 29.11 5.08
C LEU A 63 -35.33 29.44 4.03
N LYS A 64 -34.87 28.44 3.28
CA LYS A 64 -33.94 28.62 2.17
C LYS A 64 -34.57 29.51 1.08
N GLN A 65 -35.78 29.17 0.65
CA GLN A 65 -36.52 29.92 -0.37
C GLN A 65 -36.80 31.36 0.06
N GLN A 66 -37.20 31.58 1.32
CA GLN A 66 -37.42 32.91 1.87
C GLN A 66 -36.12 33.74 1.90
N ALA A 67 -34.99 33.14 2.28
CA ALA A 67 -33.69 33.82 2.27
C ALA A 67 -33.23 34.16 0.84
N GLU A 68 -33.43 33.26 -0.13
CA GLU A 68 -33.13 33.50 -1.55
C GLU A 68 -34.01 34.60 -2.15
N SER A 69 -35.30 34.63 -1.81
CA SER A 69 -36.22 35.68 -2.24
C SER A 69 -35.81 37.05 -1.69
N LEU A 70 -35.48 37.13 -0.41
CA LEU A 70 -34.99 38.38 0.21
C LEU A 70 -33.64 38.82 -0.35
N HIS A 71 -32.73 37.89 -0.64
CA HIS A 71 -31.46 38.22 -1.31
C HIS A 71 -31.68 38.87 -2.68
N LYS A 72 -32.63 38.35 -3.48
CA LYS A 72 -33.02 38.95 -4.76
C LYS A 72 -33.62 40.35 -4.55
N ARG A 73 -34.49 40.51 -3.55
CA ARG A 73 -35.10 41.80 -3.20
C ARG A 73 -34.06 42.84 -2.78
N VAL A 74 -33.08 42.47 -1.96
CA VAL A 74 -31.96 43.33 -1.55
C VAL A 74 -31.14 43.78 -2.75
N ALA A 75 -30.85 42.85 -3.68
CA ALA A 75 -30.13 43.17 -4.91
C ALA A 75 -30.88 44.20 -5.78
N SER A 76 -32.22 44.17 -5.78
CA SER A 76 -33.05 45.14 -6.49
C SER A 76 -33.29 46.46 -5.74
N SER A 77 -33.49 46.42 -4.41
CA SER A 77 -33.91 47.60 -3.64
C SER A 77 -32.73 48.44 -3.14
N ARG A 78 -31.55 47.83 -2.94
CA ARG A 78 -30.35 48.45 -2.34
C ARG A 78 -30.59 49.18 -1.00
N LYS A 79 -31.68 48.86 -0.30
CA LYS A 79 -32.04 49.43 1.01
C LYS A 79 -31.33 48.70 2.15
N ASN A 80 -30.85 49.44 3.14
CA ASN A 80 -30.14 48.88 4.30
C ASN A 80 -31.06 48.00 5.18
N ASP A 81 -32.34 48.37 5.31
CA ASP A 81 -33.31 47.60 6.10
C ASP A 81 -33.60 46.23 5.50
N ASP A 82 -33.78 46.16 4.17
CA ASP A 82 -33.96 44.89 3.45
C ASP A 82 -32.71 44.00 3.62
N PHE A 83 -31.51 44.60 3.62
CA PHE A 83 -30.25 43.88 3.84
C PHE A 83 -30.17 43.30 5.27
N LEU A 84 -30.54 44.07 6.29
CA LEU A 84 -30.60 43.61 7.67
C LEU A 84 -31.59 42.44 7.85
N ILE A 85 -32.78 42.54 7.25
CA ILE A 85 -33.79 41.46 7.29
C ILE A 85 -33.26 40.19 6.62
N TYR A 86 -32.61 40.31 5.46
CA TYR A 86 -31.95 39.18 4.80
C TYR A 86 -30.88 38.55 5.69
N VAL A 87 -29.99 39.34 6.29
CA VAL A 87 -28.90 38.83 7.15
C VAL A 87 -29.45 38.06 8.35
N LEU A 88 -30.49 38.58 9.02
CA LEU A 88 -31.14 37.89 10.14
C LEU A 88 -31.74 36.54 9.71
N LEU A 89 -32.43 36.50 8.57
CA LEU A 89 -33.04 35.27 8.07
C LEU A 89 -32.00 34.26 7.59
N ALA A 90 -30.95 34.70 6.88
CA ALA A 90 -29.85 33.86 6.44
C ALA A 90 -29.10 33.25 7.64
N CYS A 91 -28.87 34.05 8.70
CA CYS A 91 -28.32 33.57 9.97
C CYS A 91 -29.22 32.51 10.63
N LYS A 92 -30.54 32.75 10.68
CA LYS A 92 -31.53 31.80 11.22
C LYS A 92 -31.55 30.49 10.43
N TYR A 93 -31.57 30.57 9.09
CA TYR A 93 -31.51 29.41 8.20
C TYR A 93 -30.22 28.61 8.44
N ARG A 94 -29.06 29.29 8.43
CA ARG A 94 -27.75 28.66 8.67
C ARG A 94 -27.70 27.95 10.02
N LYS A 95 -28.18 28.59 11.10
CA LYS A 95 -28.23 28.00 12.45
C LYS A 95 -29.08 26.72 12.47
N LYS A 96 -30.24 26.73 11.83
CA LYS A 96 -31.13 25.56 11.73
C LYS A 96 -30.55 24.45 10.85
N LEU A 97 -29.92 24.79 9.72
CA LEU A 97 -29.26 23.84 8.82
C LEU A 97 -28.11 23.11 9.54
N LEU A 98 -27.26 23.85 10.25
CA LEU A 98 -26.16 23.28 11.04
C LEU A 98 -26.69 22.34 12.13
N LYS A 99 -27.76 22.73 12.84
CA LYS A 99 -28.41 21.86 13.86
C LYS A 99 -28.93 20.56 13.24
N TYR A 100 -29.56 20.63 12.07
CA TYR A 100 -30.06 19.45 11.36
C TYR A 100 -28.93 18.51 10.93
N GLN A 101 -27.87 19.05 10.31
CA GLN A 101 -26.69 18.27 9.90
C GLN A 101 -26.00 17.60 11.09
N ARG A 102 -25.84 18.30 12.22
CA ARG A 102 -25.30 17.72 13.46
C ARG A 102 -26.10 16.52 13.94
N ASN A 103 -27.43 16.64 13.93
CA ASN A 103 -28.31 15.55 14.36
C ASN A 103 -28.21 14.35 13.41
N LEU A 104 -28.15 14.57 12.10
CA LEU A 104 -27.93 13.50 11.11
C LEU A 104 -26.57 12.81 11.31
N GLU A 105 -25.50 13.57 11.54
CA GLU A 105 -24.17 13.02 11.80
C GLU A 105 -24.16 12.17 13.08
N LEU A 106 -24.81 12.64 14.14
CA LEU A 106 -24.96 11.91 15.40
C LEU A 106 -25.81 10.64 15.24
N GLN A 107 -26.93 10.71 14.53
CA GLN A 107 -27.77 9.54 14.23
C GLN A 107 -27.00 8.51 13.42
N ASN A 108 -26.28 8.95 12.37
CA ASN A 108 -25.42 8.06 11.57
C ASN A 108 -24.34 7.41 12.42
N PHE A 109 -23.72 8.15 13.33
CA PHE A 109 -22.72 7.63 14.24
C PHE A 109 -23.32 6.57 15.18
N LYS A 110 -24.47 6.86 15.82
CA LYS A 110 -25.18 5.94 16.71
C LYS A 110 -25.64 4.66 15.98
N ALA A 111 -26.22 4.79 14.79
CA ALA A 111 -26.74 3.66 14.02
C ALA A 111 -25.65 2.75 13.44
N ARG A 112 -24.52 3.32 12.99
CA ARG A 112 -23.45 2.57 12.32
C ARG A 112 -22.39 2.05 13.29
N GLY A 113 -22.21 2.72 14.42
CA GLY A 113 -21.07 2.54 15.31
C GLY A 113 -19.77 3.13 14.77
N PRO A 114 -18.70 3.24 15.61
CA PRO A 114 -17.47 3.96 15.28
C PRO A 114 -16.78 3.47 14.00
N SER A 115 -16.62 2.16 13.83
CA SER A 115 -15.89 1.58 12.69
C SER A 115 -16.59 1.88 11.35
N ARG A 116 -17.88 1.59 11.22
CA ARG A 116 -18.63 1.87 9.99
C ARG A 116 -18.82 3.38 9.74
N PHE A 117 -18.90 4.19 10.80
CA PHE A 117 -18.91 5.65 10.66
C PHE A 117 -17.61 6.17 10.06
N THR A 118 -16.43 5.68 10.48
CA THR A 118 -15.16 6.11 9.85
C THR A 118 -15.08 5.74 8.38
N HIS A 119 -15.68 4.61 7.97
CA HIS A 119 -15.77 4.24 6.56
C HIS A 119 -16.63 5.22 5.76
N TYR A 120 -17.81 5.58 6.29
CA TYR A 120 -18.64 6.65 5.75
C TYR A 120 -17.88 7.97 5.67
N ALA A 121 -17.16 8.33 6.74
CA ALA A 121 -16.43 9.58 6.81
C ALA A 121 -15.29 9.68 5.81
N LYS A 122 -14.65 8.55 5.50
CA LYS A 122 -13.64 8.49 4.44
C LYS A 122 -14.23 8.91 3.09
N PHE A 123 -15.47 8.54 2.78
CA PHE A 123 -16.13 8.95 1.52
C PHE A 123 -16.45 10.43 1.48
N VAL A 124 -16.90 11.01 2.60
CA VAL A 124 -17.16 12.45 2.71
C VAL A 124 -15.86 13.26 2.59
N LEU A 125 -14.80 12.83 3.28
CA LEU A 125 -13.51 13.54 3.31
C LEU A 125 -12.67 13.30 2.07
N LYS A 126 -12.85 12.19 1.36
CA LYS A 126 -12.13 11.88 0.13
C LYS A 126 -13.11 11.22 -0.83
N PRO A 127 -14.03 12.00 -1.44
CA PRO A 127 -14.87 11.48 -2.51
C PRO A 127 -13.93 10.93 -3.57
N ARG A 128 -14.15 9.67 -3.97
CA ARG A 128 -13.37 9.08 -5.06
C ARG A 128 -13.74 9.85 -6.32
N ASN A 129 -12.79 10.56 -6.91
CA ASN A 129 -12.94 11.02 -8.29
C ASN A 129 -12.84 9.77 -9.18
N THR A 130 -13.97 9.10 -9.36
CA THR A 130 -14.11 7.94 -10.25
C THR A 130 -14.24 8.35 -11.70
N LEU A 131 -14.35 9.66 -11.97
CA LEU A 131 -14.41 10.21 -13.30
C LEU A 131 -13.00 10.26 -13.88
N VAL A 132 -12.82 9.55 -14.98
CA VAL A 132 -11.65 9.71 -15.84
C VAL A 132 -11.88 11.01 -16.62
N PRO A 133 -11.01 12.03 -16.48
CA PRO A 133 -11.13 13.27 -17.22
C PRO A 133 -10.95 13.01 -18.72
N THR A 134 -11.19 14.02 -19.54
CA THR A 134 -10.78 14.00 -20.96
C THR A 134 -9.30 13.64 -21.03
N LEU A 135 -8.99 12.64 -21.85
CA LEU A 135 -7.61 12.23 -22.10
C LEU A 135 -7.16 12.79 -23.43
N GLU A 136 -5.87 13.05 -23.58
CA GLU A 136 -5.27 13.49 -24.84
C GLU A 136 -4.23 12.45 -25.30
N PRO A 137 -4.63 11.27 -25.84
CA PRO A 137 -3.71 10.13 -25.99
C PRO A 137 -2.55 10.39 -26.97
N LEU A 138 -2.76 11.30 -27.91
CA LEU A 138 -1.80 11.83 -28.86
C LEU A 138 -2.00 13.34 -28.93
N PRO A 139 -0.94 14.14 -29.21
CA PRO A 139 -1.06 15.59 -29.31
C PRO A 139 -2.21 16.00 -30.24
N GLY A 140 -3.18 16.75 -29.73
CA GLY A 140 -4.36 17.21 -30.48
C GLY A 140 -5.50 16.20 -30.66
N CYS A 141 -5.33 14.93 -30.25
CA CYS A 141 -6.39 13.92 -30.25
C CYS A 141 -7.00 13.78 -28.85
N TYR A 142 -8.31 14.01 -28.70
CA TYR A 142 -8.99 13.97 -27.40
C TYR A 142 -9.97 12.80 -27.30
N ALA A 143 -9.91 12.08 -26.18
CA ALA A 143 -10.89 11.06 -25.80
C ALA A 143 -11.84 11.64 -24.74
N THR A 144 -13.09 11.85 -25.12
CA THR A 144 -14.09 12.58 -24.31
C THR A 144 -15.19 11.66 -23.80
N SER A 145 -15.62 10.68 -24.60
CA SER A 145 -16.62 9.70 -24.19
C SER A 145 -16.01 8.63 -23.26
N ASP A 146 -16.82 8.02 -22.41
CA ASP A 146 -16.36 6.93 -21.53
C ASP A 146 -15.80 5.75 -22.34
N GLN A 147 -16.34 5.50 -23.54
CA GLN A 147 -15.87 4.45 -24.44
C GLN A 147 -14.48 4.78 -25.01
N GLU A 148 -14.30 5.96 -25.61
CA GLU A 148 -13.00 6.40 -26.14
C GLU A 148 -11.91 6.39 -25.06
N LYS A 149 -12.23 6.87 -23.85
CA LYS A 149 -11.31 6.85 -22.71
C LYS A 149 -10.91 5.43 -22.34
N ALA A 150 -11.86 4.51 -22.29
CA ALA A 150 -11.61 3.11 -21.96
C ALA A 150 -10.70 2.46 -23.02
N ASP A 151 -10.99 2.65 -24.31
CA ASP A 151 -10.19 2.06 -25.40
C ASP A 151 -8.79 2.66 -25.51
N SER A 152 -8.66 3.97 -25.29
CA SER A 152 -7.35 4.64 -25.22
C SER A 152 -6.48 4.10 -24.09
N LEU A 153 -7.04 4.00 -22.88
CA LEU A 153 -6.35 3.41 -21.72
C LEU A 153 -5.99 1.95 -21.98
N ALA A 154 -6.89 1.16 -22.56
CA ALA A 154 -6.64 -0.24 -22.88
C ALA A 154 -5.48 -0.39 -23.86
N SER A 155 -5.46 0.43 -24.91
CA SER A 155 -4.39 0.46 -25.91
C SER A 155 -3.05 0.87 -25.30
N HIS A 156 -3.05 1.83 -24.37
CA HIS A 156 -1.84 2.22 -23.63
C HIS A 156 -1.33 1.11 -22.71
N PHE A 157 -2.21 0.43 -21.97
CA PHE A 157 -1.83 -0.65 -21.07
C PHE A 157 -1.38 -1.91 -21.81
N GLU A 158 -1.97 -2.21 -22.96
CA GLU A 158 -1.56 -3.36 -23.79
C GLU A 158 -0.09 -3.26 -24.21
N LYS A 159 0.36 -2.05 -24.60
CA LYS A 159 1.76 -1.74 -24.95
C LYS A 159 2.75 -1.96 -23.80
N GLN A 160 2.29 -2.22 -22.58
CA GLN A 160 3.15 -2.52 -21.44
C GLN A 160 3.55 -4.00 -21.39
N TYR A 161 2.76 -4.88 -22.02
CA TYR A 161 2.94 -6.32 -21.99
C TYR A 161 3.79 -6.84 -23.17
N LEU A 162 5.02 -6.33 -23.32
CA LEU A 162 5.88 -6.61 -24.49
C LEU A 162 6.69 -7.91 -24.36
N ASN A 163 6.97 -8.36 -23.14
CA ASN A 163 7.88 -9.47 -22.85
C ASN A 163 7.19 -10.83 -22.98
N LYS A 164 6.74 -11.20 -24.18
CA LYS A 164 6.05 -12.48 -24.42
C LYS A 164 6.92 -13.67 -23.98
N SER A 165 6.28 -14.69 -23.43
CA SER A 165 6.95 -15.99 -23.17
C SER A 165 7.49 -16.57 -24.48
N THR A 166 8.74 -17.03 -24.45
CA THR A 166 9.44 -17.56 -25.64
C THR A 166 9.63 -19.07 -25.58
N SER A 167 9.67 -19.63 -24.37
CA SER A 167 9.93 -21.06 -24.14
C SER A 167 8.80 -21.69 -23.33
N PRO A 168 8.44 -22.96 -23.61
CA PRO A 168 7.49 -23.68 -22.79
C PRO A 168 8.10 -24.02 -21.43
N LEU A 169 7.24 -24.24 -20.43
CA LEU A 169 7.65 -24.78 -19.13
C LEU A 169 8.36 -26.11 -19.31
N SER A 170 9.57 -26.22 -18.76
CA SER A 170 10.34 -27.47 -18.70
C SER A 170 10.80 -27.73 -17.26
N PHE A 171 10.91 -29.01 -16.91
CA PHE A 171 11.43 -29.46 -15.64
C PHE A 171 12.73 -30.23 -15.90
N PRO A 172 13.79 -30.01 -15.09
CA PRO A 172 14.99 -30.84 -15.14
C PRO A 172 14.66 -32.33 -14.94
N SER A 173 15.46 -33.22 -15.53
CA SER A 173 15.27 -34.68 -15.42
C SER A 173 15.23 -35.17 -13.96
N ASN A 174 16.06 -34.59 -13.09
CA ASN A 174 16.14 -34.91 -11.67
C ASN A 174 15.32 -33.95 -10.79
N PHE A 175 14.24 -33.37 -11.32
CA PHE A 175 13.41 -32.45 -10.56
C PHE A 175 12.66 -33.17 -9.43
N ASN A 176 13.01 -32.86 -8.19
CA ASN A 176 12.28 -33.31 -7.01
C ASN A 176 11.93 -32.12 -6.11
N SER A 177 10.68 -32.10 -5.65
CA SER A 177 10.14 -31.09 -4.73
C SER A 177 9.74 -31.76 -3.43
N SER A 178 10.21 -31.24 -2.30
CA SER A 178 9.75 -31.65 -0.97
C SER A 178 8.36 -31.12 -0.63
N GLN A 179 7.81 -30.21 -1.45
CA GLN A 179 6.50 -29.63 -1.23
C GLN A 179 5.40 -30.58 -1.66
N THR A 180 4.53 -30.97 -0.73
CA THR A 180 3.32 -31.73 -1.05
C THR A 180 2.39 -30.93 -1.97
N THR A 181 1.62 -31.61 -2.82
CA THR A 181 0.62 -30.92 -3.65
C THR A 181 -0.41 -30.21 -2.76
N PRO A 182 -0.68 -28.91 -3.00
CA PRO A 182 -1.54 -28.12 -2.12
C PRO A 182 -3.03 -28.42 -2.38
N TRP A 183 -3.55 -29.45 -1.71
CA TRP A 183 -4.98 -29.81 -1.76
C TRP A 183 -5.80 -28.96 -0.79
N ILE A 184 -6.88 -28.35 -1.27
CA ILE A 184 -7.80 -27.57 -0.45
C ILE A 184 -9.00 -28.44 -0.02
N THR A 185 -9.35 -28.37 1.26
CA THR A 185 -10.59 -28.98 1.78
C THR A 185 -11.77 -28.02 1.68
N ASP A 186 -12.98 -28.56 1.65
CA ASP A 186 -14.23 -27.80 1.71
C ASP A 186 -14.31 -26.88 2.94
N ASN A 187 -13.91 -27.37 4.12
CA ASN A 187 -13.87 -26.59 5.36
C ASN A 187 -12.83 -25.47 5.29
N ASN A 188 -11.66 -25.70 4.69
CA ASN A 188 -10.68 -24.64 4.48
C ASN A 188 -11.22 -23.56 3.55
N LEU A 189 -11.87 -23.96 2.46
CA LEU A 189 -12.46 -23.03 1.50
C LEU A 189 -13.59 -22.21 2.14
N PHE A 190 -14.51 -22.87 2.87
CA PHE A 190 -15.57 -22.23 3.63
C PHE A 190 -15.02 -21.16 4.59
N LYS A 191 -14.01 -21.51 5.39
CA LYS A 191 -13.35 -20.57 6.32
C LYS A 191 -12.73 -19.37 5.58
N LEU A 192 -12.12 -19.59 4.42
CA LEU A 192 -11.54 -18.51 3.61
C LEU A 192 -12.61 -17.59 2.99
N MET A 193 -13.74 -18.15 2.55
CA MET A 193 -14.90 -17.38 2.08
C MET A 193 -15.48 -16.54 3.21
N MET A 194 -15.67 -17.13 4.39
CA MET A 194 -16.25 -16.43 5.54
C MET A 194 -15.35 -15.32 6.08
N LYS A 195 -14.03 -15.52 6.07
CA LYS A 195 -13.04 -14.50 6.47
C LYS A 195 -12.91 -13.36 5.45
N SER A 196 -13.27 -13.59 4.19
CA SER A 196 -13.18 -12.58 3.14
C SER A 196 -14.19 -11.45 3.34
N LYS A 197 -13.77 -10.22 3.02
CA LYS A 197 -14.61 -9.02 3.19
C LYS A 197 -15.74 -9.02 2.18
N ASN A 198 -16.93 -8.61 2.62
CA ASN A 198 -18.08 -8.38 1.74
C ASN A 198 -17.69 -7.43 0.59
N SER A 199 -18.03 -7.82 -0.63
CA SER A 199 -17.79 -7.02 -1.83
C SER A 199 -18.93 -7.25 -2.81
N SER A 200 -19.43 -6.14 -3.36
CA SER A 200 -20.37 -6.10 -4.48
C SER A 200 -19.68 -5.63 -5.77
N THR A 201 -18.36 -5.74 -5.82
CA THR A 201 -17.58 -5.35 -6.99
C THR A 201 -17.83 -6.33 -8.12
N HIS A 202 -18.15 -5.79 -9.29
CA HIS A 202 -18.33 -6.57 -10.52
C HIS A 202 -17.00 -7.23 -10.92
N THR A 203 -17.01 -8.56 -11.08
CA THR A 203 -15.89 -9.38 -11.55
C THR A 203 -16.32 -10.24 -12.73
N SER A 204 -15.35 -10.87 -13.39
CA SER A 204 -15.59 -11.84 -14.46
C SER A 204 -16.48 -13.02 -14.03
N ASP A 205 -16.60 -13.27 -12.72
CA ASP A 205 -17.53 -14.27 -12.18
C ASP A 205 -18.99 -13.93 -12.48
N GLY A 206 -19.34 -12.64 -12.58
CA GLY A 206 -20.73 -12.18 -12.79
C GLY A 206 -21.62 -12.32 -11.56
N VAL A 207 -21.06 -12.65 -10.40
CA VAL A 207 -21.78 -12.79 -9.12
C VAL A 207 -21.00 -12.09 -8.00
N PRO A 208 -21.64 -11.22 -7.19
CA PRO A 208 -21.02 -10.59 -6.03
C PRO A 208 -20.51 -11.58 -4.97
N HIS A 209 -19.36 -11.29 -4.38
CA HIS A 209 -18.86 -12.07 -3.24
C HIS A 209 -19.79 -12.04 -2.03
N THR A 210 -20.56 -10.95 -1.82
CA THR A 210 -21.60 -10.92 -0.78
C THR A 210 -22.59 -12.07 -0.92
N PHE A 211 -23.02 -12.38 -2.15
CA PHE A 211 -23.93 -13.50 -2.41
C PHE A 211 -23.22 -14.84 -2.23
N MET A 212 -22.03 -15.02 -2.83
CA MET A 212 -21.24 -16.25 -2.67
C MET A 212 -20.98 -16.60 -1.21
N LYS A 213 -20.76 -15.58 -0.37
CA LYS A 213 -20.54 -15.76 1.07
C LYS A 213 -21.81 -16.23 1.79
N MET A 214 -22.99 -15.73 1.40
CA MET A 214 -24.27 -16.17 1.97
C MET A 214 -24.54 -17.65 1.68
N ILE A 215 -24.27 -18.10 0.45
CA ILE A 215 -24.48 -19.50 0.03
C ILE A 215 -23.25 -20.39 0.25
N SER A 216 -22.23 -19.90 0.95
CA SER A 216 -20.97 -20.62 1.13
C SER A 216 -21.09 -22.02 1.74
N PRO A 217 -22.03 -22.33 2.66
CA PRO A 217 -22.21 -23.70 3.14
C PRO A 217 -22.50 -24.70 2.01
N SER A 218 -23.28 -24.29 1.00
CA SER A 218 -23.69 -25.16 -0.11
C SER A 218 -22.63 -25.26 -1.22
N ILE A 219 -21.90 -24.18 -1.48
CA ILE A 219 -20.96 -24.14 -2.62
C ILE A 219 -19.51 -24.50 -2.27
N SER A 220 -19.16 -24.60 -0.99
CA SER A 220 -17.76 -24.86 -0.58
C SER A 220 -17.28 -26.25 -1.02
N SER A 221 -18.11 -27.28 -0.91
CA SER A 221 -17.75 -28.63 -1.36
C SER A 221 -17.48 -28.71 -2.88
N PRO A 222 -18.44 -28.38 -3.77
CA PRO A 222 -18.19 -28.45 -5.21
C PRO A 222 -17.06 -27.51 -5.66
N LEU A 223 -16.93 -26.34 -5.05
CA LEU A 223 -15.86 -25.41 -5.40
C LEU A 223 -14.47 -25.91 -4.97
N SER A 224 -14.36 -26.60 -3.83
CA SER A 224 -13.09 -27.22 -3.40
C SER A 224 -12.65 -28.33 -4.36
N GLN A 225 -13.59 -29.15 -4.83
CA GLN A 225 -13.33 -30.18 -5.84
C GLN A 225 -12.86 -29.55 -7.15
N ILE A 226 -13.49 -28.46 -7.61
CA ILE A 226 -13.05 -27.72 -8.79
C ILE A 226 -11.63 -27.17 -8.58
N CYS A 227 -11.34 -26.53 -7.44
CA CYS A 227 -9.99 -26.04 -7.13
C CYS A 227 -8.93 -27.15 -7.20
N ASN A 228 -9.19 -28.31 -6.57
CA ASN A 228 -8.29 -29.46 -6.62
C ASN A 228 -8.16 -30.04 -8.03
N LEU A 229 -9.25 -30.09 -8.79
CA LEU A 229 -9.21 -30.51 -10.18
C LEU A 229 -8.31 -29.59 -11.02
N THR A 230 -8.41 -28.27 -10.87
CA THR A 230 -7.52 -27.32 -11.57
C THR A 230 -6.05 -27.52 -11.19
N MET A 231 -5.76 -27.83 -9.92
CA MET A 231 -4.40 -28.13 -9.42
C MET A 231 -3.84 -29.40 -10.04
N SER A 232 -4.61 -30.49 -10.03
CA SER A 232 -4.19 -31.78 -10.58
C SER A 232 -3.89 -31.71 -12.08
N ARG A 233 -4.70 -30.97 -12.84
CA ARG A 233 -4.59 -30.88 -14.31
C ARG A 233 -3.72 -29.73 -14.79
N GLY A 234 -3.35 -28.80 -13.91
CA GLY A 234 -2.64 -27.56 -14.29
C GLY A 234 -3.43 -26.74 -15.31
N ALA A 235 -4.75 -26.62 -15.12
CA ALA A 235 -5.65 -25.95 -16.05
C ALA A 235 -6.60 -25.00 -15.31
N VAL A 236 -6.37 -23.70 -15.51
CA VAL A 236 -7.11 -22.62 -14.85
C VAL A 236 -8.30 -22.17 -15.72
N PRO A 237 -9.51 -22.03 -15.15
CA PRO A 237 -10.69 -21.58 -15.89
C PRO A 237 -10.49 -20.23 -16.57
N LYS A 238 -10.97 -20.08 -17.80
CA LYS A 238 -10.86 -18.83 -18.60
C LYS A 238 -11.39 -17.59 -17.86
N VAL A 239 -12.44 -17.75 -17.06
CA VAL A 239 -13.03 -16.68 -16.24
C VAL A 239 -12.04 -16.14 -15.20
N TRP A 240 -11.19 -17.00 -14.63
CA TRP A 240 -10.17 -16.59 -13.65
C TRP A 240 -9.02 -15.83 -14.31
N LYS A 241 -8.79 -16.07 -15.61
CA LYS A 241 -7.79 -15.40 -16.46
C LYS A 241 -8.29 -14.09 -17.08
N HIS A 242 -9.54 -13.70 -16.80
CA HIS A 242 -10.14 -12.44 -17.26
C HIS A 242 -10.26 -11.44 -16.11
N SER A 243 -9.83 -10.19 -16.34
CA SER A 243 -9.89 -9.13 -15.33
C SER A 243 -10.46 -7.81 -15.87
N TYR A 244 -11.17 -7.07 -15.02
CA TYR A 244 -11.57 -5.70 -15.31
C TYR A 244 -10.53 -4.74 -14.74
N ILE A 245 -9.92 -3.91 -15.58
CA ILE A 245 -8.95 -2.90 -15.14
C ILE A 245 -9.70 -1.64 -14.74
N ILE A 246 -9.51 -1.20 -13.50
CA ILE A 246 -9.89 0.15 -13.06
C ILE A 246 -8.65 1.05 -13.12
N PRO A 247 -8.67 2.13 -13.92
CA PRO A 247 -7.58 3.07 -13.98
C PRO A 247 -7.54 3.91 -12.69
N LEU A 248 -6.40 3.91 -11.99
CA LEU A 248 -6.18 4.76 -10.81
C LEU A 248 -5.17 5.87 -11.10
N ASN A 249 -5.51 7.10 -10.73
CA ASN A 249 -4.67 8.27 -10.95
C ASN A 249 -3.30 8.11 -10.25
N LYS A 250 -2.21 8.28 -10.99
CA LYS A 250 -0.84 8.46 -10.48
C LYS A 250 -0.59 9.90 -10.05
N THR A 251 -1.16 10.85 -10.79
CA THR A 251 -1.02 12.30 -10.58
C THR A 251 -2.34 12.92 -10.11
N ALA A 252 -2.28 14.13 -9.55
CA ALA A 252 -3.48 14.81 -9.03
C ALA A 252 -4.43 15.27 -10.17
N LYS A 253 -3.87 15.59 -11.33
CA LYS A 253 -4.57 16.06 -12.53
C LYS A 253 -4.10 15.22 -13.72
N PRO A 254 -4.63 14.00 -13.89
CA PRO A 254 -4.22 13.16 -15.01
C PRO A 254 -4.80 13.72 -16.31
N THR A 255 -3.97 13.81 -17.34
CA THR A 255 -4.38 14.24 -18.70
C THR A 255 -4.03 13.18 -19.74
N GLN A 256 -3.13 12.27 -19.39
CA GLN A 256 -2.58 11.27 -20.31
C GLN A 256 -2.86 9.84 -19.82
N PRO A 257 -3.00 8.84 -20.72
CA PRO A 257 -3.13 7.44 -20.32
C PRO A 257 -1.99 6.93 -19.42
N SER A 258 -0.77 7.46 -19.58
CA SER A 258 0.41 7.13 -18.77
C SER A 258 0.28 7.54 -17.30
N ASP A 259 -0.60 8.52 -17.00
CA ASP A 259 -0.90 9.01 -15.65
C ASP A 259 -1.78 8.05 -14.85
N PHE A 260 -2.17 6.90 -15.41
CA PHE A 260 -3.00 5.91 -14.72
C PHE A 260 -2.24 4.62 -14.40
N ARG A 261 -2.57 4.00 -13.27
CA ARG A 261 -2.18 2.63 -12.93
C ARG A 261 -3.29 1.65 -13.34
N PRO A 262 -2.95 0.52 -13.98
CA PRO A 262 -3.92 -0.52 -14.30
C PRO A 262 -4.16 -1.42 -13.07
N ILE A 263 -5.25 -1.22 -12.33
CA ILE A 263 -5.61 -2.15 -11.24
C ILE A 263 -6.57 -3.22 -11.75
N SER A 264 -6.09 -4.46 -11.80
CA SER A 264 -6.87 -5.64 -12.19
C SER A 264 -7.82 -6.08 -11.09
N ILE A 265 -9.12 -6.01 -11.36
CA ILE A 265 -10.14 -6.73 -10.59
C ILE A 265 -10.27 -8.14 -11.18
N THR A 266 -9.66 -9.10 -10.52
CA THR A 266 -9.70 -10.53 -10.89
C THR A 266 -10.90 -11.25 -10.26
N SER A 267 -11.18 -12.47 -10.75
CA SER A 267 -12.18 -13.38 -10.19
C SER A 267 -12.05 -13.51 -8.67
N GLN A 268 -13.17 -13.36 -7.95
CA GLN A 268 -13.22 -13.48 -6.50
C GLN A 268 -13.00 -14.92 -6.05
N ILE A 269 -13.50 -15.89 -6.81
CA ILE A 269 -13.26 -17.31 -6.58
C ILE A 269 -11.76 -17.61 -6.69
N CYS A 270 -11.13 -17.16 -7.79
CA CYS A 270 -9.69 -17.29 -7.98
C CYS A 270 -8.91 -16.68 -6.81
N ARG A 271 -9.25 -15.46 -6.39
CA ARG A 271 -8.56 -14.78 -5.28
C ARG A 271 -8.66 -15.52 -3.95
N ILE A 272 -9.76 -16.23 -3.69
CA ILE A 272 -9.91 -17.04 -2.48
C ILE A 272 -8.97 -18.24 -2.55
N TYR A 273 -8.88 -18.89 -3.70
CA TYR A 273 -7.96 -20.01 -3.90
C TYR A 273 -6.49 -19.56 -3.88
N GLU A 274 -6.16 -18.45 -4.54
CA GLU A 274 -4.83 -17.82 -4.47
C GLU A 274 -4.38 -17.54 -3.03
N ARG A 275 -5.29 -17.16 -2.11
CA ARG A 275 -4.94 -16.98 -0.68
C ARG A 275 -4.55 -18.28 0.01
N PHE A 276 -5.15 -19.39 -0.39
CA PHE A 276 -4.75 -20.71 0.08
C PHE A 276 -3.37 -21.06 -0.47
N LEU A 277 -3.16 -20.93 -1.79
CA LEU A 277 -1.88 -21.20 -2.44
C LEU A 277 -0.74 -20.33 -1.90
N LEU A 278 -1.01 -19.05 -1.63
CA LEU A 278 -0.04 -18.11 -1.05
C LEU A 278 0.53 -18.64 0.26
N LYS A 279 -0.30 -19.22 1.13
CA LYS A 279 0.17 -19.80 2.40
C LYS A 279 1.11 -20.99 2.17
N GLN A 280 0.78 -21.84 1.20
CA GLN A 280 1.57 -23.02 0.86
C GLN A 280 2.91 -22.63 0.25
N ILE A 281 2.93 -21.60 -0.61
CA ILE A 281 4.16 -21.03 -1.19
C ILE A 281 5.03 -20.43 -0.08
N ILE A 282 4.47 -19.57 0.78
CA ILE A 282 5.24 -18.94 1.87
C ILE A 282 5.85 -20.01 2.79
N ALA A 283 5.08 -21.02 3.19
CA ALA A 283 5.59 -22.10 4.04
C ALA A 283 6.76 -22.85 3.41
N HIS A 284 6.72 -23.11 2.10
CA HIS A 284 7.83 -23.72 1.37
C HIS A 284 9.06 -22.81 1.32
N LEU A 285 8.89 -21.53 0.96
CA LEU A 285 9.98 -20.57 0.89
C LEU A 285 10.67 -20.37 2.25
N ASP A 286 9.89 -20.35 3.33
CA ASP A 286 10.40 -20.25 4.69
C ASP A 286 11.19 -21.52 5.07
N SER A 287 10.73 -22.71 4.67
CA SER A 287 11.41 -23.98 4.97
C SER A 287 12.81 -24.12 4.36
N ILE A 288 13.09 -23.38 3.29
CA ILE A 288 14.38 -23.39 2.59
C ILE A 288 15.18 -22.09 2.80
N ASN A 289 14.75 -21.21 3.72
CA ASN A 289 15.36 -19.89 3.94
C ASN A 289 15.62 -19.10 2.64
N PHE A 290 14.62 -19.07 1.75
CA PHE A 290 14.79 -18.53 0.40
C PHE A 290 15.14 -17.04 0.36
N TRP A 291 14.51 -16.25 1.22
CA TRP A 291 14.50 -14.79 1.10
C TRP A 291 15.84 -14.18 1.50
N SER A 292 16.34 -13.26 0.67
CA SER A 292 17.45 -12.39 1.04
C SER A 292 17.07 -11.52 2.24
N ASP A 293 18.04 -11.31 3.14
CA ASP A 293 17.93 -10.36 4.24
C ASP A 293 17.82 -8.91 3.78
N GLU A 294 18.04 -8.64 2.50
CA GLU A 294 17.88 -7.30 1.94
C GLU A 294 16.47 -7.02 1.41
N GLN A 295 15.63 -8.04 1.25
CA GLN A 295 14.25 -7.89 0.84
C GLN A 295 13.33 -7.64 2.04
N HIS A 296 12.62 -6.51 2.05
CA HIS A 296 11.61 -6.18 3.07
C HIS A 296 10.19 -6.08 2.49
N GLY A 297 10.05 -5.99 1.16
CA GLY A 297 8.76 -5.90 0.49
C GLY A 297 8.01 -7.23 0.54
N PHE A 298 6.71 -7.16 0.81
CA PHE A 298 5.79 -8.30 0.83
C PHE A 298 6.18 -9.49 1.74
N ARG A 299 7.11 -9.29 2.68
CA ARG A 299 7.49 -10.31 3.67
C ARG A 299 6.76 -10.12 5.00
N PRO A 300 6.35 -11.20 5.68
CA PRO A 300 5.82 -11.10 7.02
C PRO A 300 6.88 -10.53 7.98
N ARG A 301 6.45 -9.78 8.99
CA ARG A 301 7.33 -9.14 10.01
C ARG A 301 8.37 -8.13 9.47
N ARG A 302 8.34 -7.80 8.17
CA ARG A 302 9.08 -6.69 7.57
C ARG A 302 8.12 -5.59 7.09
N SER A 303 8.62 -4.37 7.03
CA SER A 303 7.87 -3.15 6.72
C SER A 303 8.77 -2.07 6.14
N THR A 304 8.17 -1.02 5.59
CA THR A 304 8.88 0.19 5.16
C THR A 304 9.72 0.78 6.29
N VAL A 305 9.20 0.79 7.52
CA VAL A 305 9.92 1.24 8.72
C VAL A 305 11.15 0.37 8.99
N SER A 306 11.02 -0.96 9.02
CA SER A 306 12.17 -1.85 9.26
C SER A 306 13.26 -1.72 8.19
N CYS A 307 12.87 -1.54 6.91
CA CYS A 307 13.82 -1.33 5.82
C CYS A 307 14.60 -0.02 6.03
N MET A 308 13.89 1.06 6.33
CA MET A 308 14.50 2.36 6.58
C MET A 308 15.36 2.38 7.84
N LEU A 309 14.96 1.71 8.92
CA LEU A 309 15.78 1.65 10.13
C LEU A 309 17.10 0.90 9.90
N THR A 310 17.06 -0.18 9.11
CA THR A 310 18.26 -0.95 8.77
C THR A 310 19.20 -0.10 7.91
N ALA A 311 18.67 0.59 6.89
CA ALA A 311 19.45 1.52 6.07
C ALA A 311 20.03 2.69 6.89
N LEU A 312 19.21 3.33 7.72
CA LEU A 312 19.64 4.43 8.58
C LEU A 312 20.66 3.99 9.63
N ASN A 313 20.59 2.75 10.12
CA ASN A 313 21.61 2.25 11.03
C ASN A 313 22.99 2.29 10.37
N ASP A 314 23.08 1.75 9.15
CA ASP A 314 24.32 1.77 8.35
C ASP A 314 24.77 3.19 8.03
N TRP A 315 23.85 4.03 7.54
CA TRP A 315 24.20 5.38 7.09
C TRP A 315 24.65 6.26 8.25
N THR A 316 23.92 6.22 9.36
CA THR A 316 24.25 7.06 10.52
C THR A 316 25.51 6.60 11.23
N ASP A 317 25.79 5.29 11.30
CA ASP A 317 27.06 4.81 11.88
C ASP A 317 28.26 5.20 10.99
N ASN A 318 28.14 5.14 9.67
CA ASN A 318 29.18 5.63 8.77
C ASN A 318 29.44 7.12 8.91
N ILE A 319 28.37 7.94 8.92
CA ILE A 319 28.49 9.38 9.16
C ILE A 319 29.13 9.66 10.54
N ASP A 320 28.82 8.83 11.55
CA ASP A 320 29.41 8.95 12.90
C ASP A 320 30.92 8.70 12.92
N ARG A 321 31.40 7.84 12.01
CA ARG A 321 32.83 7.57 11.78
C ARG A 321 33.52 8.66 10.95
N GLY A 322 32.78 9.65 10.45
CA GLY A 322 33.29 10.70 9.58
C GLY A 322 33.28 10.34 8.09
N ASN A 323 32.66 9.21 7.73
CA ASN A 323 32.59 8.72 6.35
C ASN A 323 31.47 9.41 5.58
N GLN A 324 31.65 9.51 4.26
CA GLN A 324 30.59 9.83 3.31
C GLN A 324 29.80 8.55 2.95
N VAL A 325 28.53 8.68 2.61
CA VAL A 325 27.71 7.59 2.06
C VAL A 325 27.01 8.06 0.79
N ASP A 326 27.26 7.39 -0.32
CA ASP A 326 26.53 7.62 -1.57
C ASP A 326 25.45 6.55 -1.73
N ILE A 327 24.24 6.98 -2.10
CA ILE A 327 23.08 6.12 -2.26
C ILE A 327 22.48 6.35 -3.64
N VAL A 328 22.31 5.27 -4.39
CA VAL A 328 21.66 5.27 -5.70
C VAL A 328 20.33 4.53 -5.58
N TYR A 329 19.25 5.23 -5.93
CA TYR A 329 17.90 4.71 -5.97
C TYR A 329 17.58 4.28 -7.40
N LEU A 330 17.19 3.02 -7.56
CA LEU A 330 16.91 2.37 -8.84
C LEU A 330 15.42 1.99 -8.85
N ASP A 331 14.70 2.42 -9.90
CA ASP A 331 13.26 2.15 -10.11
C ASP A 331 13.12 1.31 -11.38
N TYR A 332 12.44 0.16 -11.29
CA TYR A 332 12.14 -0.65 -12.47
C TYR A 332 10.93 -0.10 -13.23
N ALA A 333 11.05 0.06 -14.54
CA ALA A 333 9.98 0.56 -15.38
C ALA A 333 8.86 -0.48 -15.48
N LYS A 334 7.68 -0.19 -14.89
CA LYS A 334 6.47 -1.04 -14.97
C LYS A 334 6.74 -2.48 -14.51
N ALA A 335 7.44 -2.63 -13.39
CA ALA A 335 8.02 -3.90 -12.93
C ALA A 335 7.05 -5.10 -12.96
N PHE A 336 5.85 -4.95 -12.39
CA PHE A 336 4.84 -6.02 -12.37
C PHE A 336 4.34 -6.41 -13.77
N ASP A 337 4.22 -5.44 -14.68
CA ASP A 337 3.61 -5.65 -16.00
C ASP A 337 4.60 -6.26 -17.00
N ARG A 338 5.90 -6.22 -16.70
CA ARG A 338 6.98 -6.67 -17.59
C ARG A 338 7.61 -8.02 -17.24
N VAL A 339 7.24 -8.64 -16.12
CA VAL A 339 7.78 -9.96 -15.74
C VAL A 339 7.56 -10.98 -16.86
N GLN A 340 8.65 -11.52 -17.42
CA GLN A 340 8.57 -12.56 -18.42
C GLN A 340 8.18 -13.89 -17.76
N HIS A 341 7.20 -14.61 -18.32
CA HIS A 341 6.64 -15.80 -17.67
C HIS A 341 7.61 -16.98 -17.66
N ASP A 342 8.33 -17.24 -18.74
CA ASP A 342 9.34 -18.30 -18.82
C ASP A 342 10.46 -18.13 -17.77
N LEU A 343 11.00 -16.91 -17.62
CA LEU A 343 12.00 -16.59 -16.59
C LEU A 343 11.45 -16.74 -15.17
N LEU A 344 10.21 -16.31 -14.94
CA LEU A 344 9.56 -16.51 -13.64
C LEU A 344 9.38 -17.99 -13.33
N LEU A 345 8.88 -18.77 -14.29
CA LEU A 345 8.67 -20.21 -14.14
C LEU A 345 9.98 -20.94 -13.88
N ALA A 346 11.07 -20.57 -14.56
CA ALA A 346 12.40 -21.09 -14.29
C ALA A 346 12.81 -20.86 -12.83
N LYS A 347 12.60 -19.65 -12.28
CA LYS A 347 12.85 -19.37 -10.86
C LYS A 347 11.97 -20.20 -9.92
N LEU A 348 10.70 -20.45 -10.27
CA LEU A 348 9.84 -21.33 -9.46
C LEU A 348 10.33 -22.79 -9.43
N VAL A 349 10.91 -23.25 -10.54
CA VAL A 349 11.58 -24.56 -10.65
C VAL A 349 12.88 -24.56 -9.82
N GLU A 350 13.72 -23.53 -9.90
CA GLU A 350 14.95 -23.42 -9.10
C GLU A 350 14.66 -23.49 -7.59
N VAL A 351 13.56 -22.88 -7.15
CA VAL A 351 13.06 -22.89 -5.77
C VAL A 351 12.41 -24.22 -5.37
N ARG A 352 12.27 -25.17 -6.31
CA ARG A 352 11.71 -26.51 -6.11
C ARG A 352 10.29 -26.52 -5.56
N LEU A 353 9.42 -25.64 -6.05
CA LEU A 353 7.98 -25.72 -5.76
C LEU A 353 7.36 -26.99 -6.37
N ASN A 354 6.20 -27.41 -5.85
CA ASN A 354 5.52 -28.59 -6.36
C ASN A 354 5.21 -28.46 -7.88
N PRO A 355 5.47 -29.48 -8.72
CA PRO A 355 5.26 -29.39 -10.16
C PRO A 355 3.83 -29.03 -10.57
N SER A 356 2.82 -29.52 -9.84
CA SER A 356 1.41 -29.23 -10.12
C SER A 356 1.08 -27.77 -9.83
N LEU A 357 1.67 -27.20 -8.79
CA LEU A 357 1.54 -25.78 -8.46
C LEU A 357 2.20 -24.90 -9.53
N ILE A 358 3.41 -25.28 -10.01
CA ILE A 358 4.09 -24.54 -11.09
C ILE A 358 3.25 -24.57 -12.37
N ARG A 359 2.71 -25.74 -12.76
CA ARG A 359 1.78 -25.86 -13.90
C ARG A 359 0.51 -25.03 -13.72
N TRP A 360 -0.03 -24.97 -12.51
CA TRP A 360 -1.18 -24.14 -12.20
C TRP A 360 -0.85 -22.65 -12.37
N ILE A 361 0.32 -22.19 -11.90
CA ILE A 361 0.79 -20.81 -12.04
C ILE A 361 1.05 -20.47 -13.53
N ASP A 362 1.68 -21.36 -14.28
CA ASP A 362 1.85 -21.20 -15.74
C ASP A 362 0.48 -21.01 -16.42
N SER A 363 -0.48 -21.91 -16.15
CA SER A 363 -1.84 -21.77 -16.70
C SER A 363 -2.56 -20.51 -16.22
N PHE A 364 -2.28 -20.01 -15.02
CA PHE A 364 -2.87 -18.77 -14.48
C PHE A 364 -2.34 -17.53 -15.19
N LEU A 365 -1.05 -17.53 -15.55
CA LEU A 365 -0.36 -16.41 -16.19
C LEU A 365 -0.54 -16.37 -17.71
N THR A 366 -0.78 -17.53 -18.33
CA THR A 366 -0.90 -17.70 -19.78
C THR A 366 -2.32 -17.45 -20.31
N GLU A 367 -2.43 -16.82 -21.48
CA GLU A 367 -3.70 -16.40 -22.11
C GLU A 367 -4.61 -15.54 -21.20
N ARG A 368 -4.01 -14.55 -20.54
CA ARG A 368 -4.78 -13.58 -19.75
C ARG A 368 -5.38 -12.50 -20.64
N TYR A 369 -6.57 -12.07 -20.26
CA TYR A 369 -7.30 -10.99 -20.94
C TYR A 369 -7.74 -9.91 -19.95
N PHE A 370 -7.89 -8.70 -20.47
CA PHE A 370 -8.43 -7.59 -19.70
C PHE A 370 -9.33 -6.68 -20.53
N GLU A 371 -10.21 -5.98 -19.82
CA GLU A 371 -11.03 -4.88 -20.33
C GLU A 371 -10.90 -3.70 -19.36
N VAL A 372 -10.70 -2.48 -19.87
CA VAL A 372 -10.66 -1.27 -19.04
C VAL A 372 -12.07 -0.75 -18.83
N LYS A 373 -12.43 -0.47 -17.57
CA LYS A 373 -13.73 0.09 -17.22
C LYS A 373 -13.61 1.58 -16.93
N VAL A 374 -14.38 2.39 -17.68
CA VAL A 374 -14.55 3.83 -17.44
C VAL A 374 -16.04 4.12 -17.34
N GLY A 375 -16.48 4.67 -16.21
CA GLY A 375 -17.89 4.88 -15.93
C GLY A 375 -18.71 3.58 -16.05
N LYS A 376 -19.60 3.55 -17.05
CA LYS A 376 -20.43 2.37 -17.38
C LYS A 376 -19.92 1.58 -18.60
N SER A 377 -18.94 2.13 -19.33
CA SER A 377 -18.39 1.53 -20.55
C SER A 377 -17.21 0.61 -20.26
N TYR A 378 -16.99 -0.34 -21.17
CA TYR A 378 -15.86 -1.26 -21.16
C TYR A 378 -15.13 -1.14 -22.49
N SER A 379 -13.80 -1.15 -22.44
CA SER A 379 -12.99 -1.21 -23.64
C SER A 379 -13.19 -2.54 -24.38
N VAL A 380 -12.74 -2.60 -25.62
CA VAL A 380 -12.54 -3.88 -26.29
C VAL A 380 -11.55 -4.74 -25.49
N LYS A 381 -11.82 -6.04 -25.44
CA LYS A 381 -10.99 -7.04 -24.76
C LYS A 381 -9.58 -7.10 -25.36
N ARG A 382 -8.55 -7.00 -24.51
CA ARG A 382 -7.12 -7.05 -24.87
C ARG A 382 -6.40 -8.21 -24.20
N LYS A 383 -5.23 -8.58 -24.73
CA LYS A 383 -4.38 -9.65 -24.16
C LYS A 383 -3.29 -9.07 -23.26
N ALA A 384 -3.02 -9.74 -22.15
CA ALA A 384 -1.86 -9.47 -21.32
C ALA A 384 -0.84 -10.59 -21.52
N LEU A 385 0.14 -10.37 -22.40
CA LEU A 385 1.10 -11.40 -22.86
C LEU A 385 2.21 -11.70 -21.84
N CYS A 386 2.44 -10.81 -20.88
CA CYS A 386 3.43 -10.96 -19.83
C CYS A 386 2.98 -10.28 -18.53
N GLY A 387 3.86 -10.25 -17.54
CA GLY A 387 3.62 -9.63 -16.25
C GLY A 387 2.75 -10.47 -15.33
N VAL A 388 2.71 -10.05 -14.07
CA VAL A 388 1.84 -10.58 -13.03
C VAL A 388 0.71 -9.56 -12.73
N PRO A 389 -0.55 -9.98 -12.62
CA PRO A 389 -1.68 -9.05 -12.56
C PRO A 389 -1.66 -8.14 -11.31
N GLN A 390 -1.64 -6.82 -11.48
CA GLN A 390 -1.69 -5.85 -10.37
C GLN A 390 -3.06 -5.89 -9.66
N GLY A 391 -3.15 -6.61 -8.54
CA GLY A 391 -4.40 -6.79 -7.78
C GLY A 391 -4.74 -8.26 -7.48
N SER A 392 -4.04 -9.20 -8.11
CA SER A 392 -4.03 -10.62 -7.73
C SER A 392 -3.30 -10.81 -6.40
N VAL A 393 -3.65 -11.90 -5.70
CA VAL A 393 -3.11 -12.24 -4.39
C VAL A 393 -1.71 -12.84 -4.51
N LEU A 394 -1.44 -13.60 -5.58
CA LEU A 394 -0.12 -14.22 -5.82
C LEU A 394 0.90 -13.27 -6.45
N SER A 395 0.48 -12.23 -7.16
CA SER A 395 1.43 -11.35 -7.87
C SER A 395 2.57 -10.79 -7.00
N PRO A 396 2.36 -10.33 -5.75
CA PRO A 396 3.45 -9.82 -4.93
C PRO A 396 4.50 -10.88 -4.56
N ILE A 397 4.08 -12.12 -4.24
CA ILE A 397 5.03 -13.19 -3.88
C ILE A 397 5.80 -13.67 -5.11
N LEU A 398 5.13 -13.75 -6.27
CA LEU A 398 5.76 -14.13 -7.54
C LEU A 398 6.80 -13.09 -7.97
N PHE A 399 6.47 -11.80 -7.86
CA PHE A 399 7.42 -10.72 -8.13
C PHE A 399 8.60 -10.74 -7.14
N GLY A 400 8.33 -10.97 -5.84
CA GLY A 400 9.38 -11.12 -4.83
C GLY A 400 10.36 -12.25 -5.18
N ILE A 401 9.86 -13.44 -5.55
CA ILE A 401 10.71 -14.56 -5.98
C ILE A 401 11.54 -14.17 -7.21
N PHE A 402 10.94 -13.41 -8.13
CA PHE A 402 11.61 -12.99 -9.36
C PHE A 402 12.86 -12.14 -9.11
N VAL A 403 12.79 -11.19 -8.17
CA VAL A 403 13.85 -10.18 -7.93
C VAL A 403 14.81 -10.53 -6.76
N ASN A 404 14.57 -11.62 -6.04
CA ASN A 404 15.27 -11.94 -4.77
C ASN A 404 16.78 -12.18 -4.93
N ASP A 405 17.27 -12.44 -6.14
CA ASP A 405 18.68 -12.71 -6.44
C ASP A 405 19.51 -11.47 -6.77
N VAL A 406 18.88 -10.30 -7.00
CA VAL A 406 19.58 -9.03 -7.26
C VAL A 406 20.66 -8.72 -6.20
N PRO A 407 20.44 -8.90 -4.87
CA PRO A 407 21.50 -8.61 -3.90
C PRO A 407 22.76 -9.45 -4.09
N LYS A 408 22.64 -10.65 -4.67
CA LYS A 408 23.77 -11.57 -4.89
C LYS A 408 24.68 -11.13 -6.04
N THR A 409 24.23 -10.19 -6.88
CA THR A 409 25.03 -9.68 -8.00
C THR A 409 25.91 -8.49 -7.61
N LEU A 410 25.78 -7.97 -6.38
CA LEU A 410 26.48 -6.77 -5.96
C LEU A 410 27.93 -7.07 -5.55
N PRO A 411 28.88 -6.17 -5.90
CA PRO A 411 30.28 -6.36 -5.53
C PRO A 411 30.51 -6.19 -4.02
N PRO A 412 31.59 -6.76 -3.47
CA PRO A 412 31.92 -6.65 -2.06
C PRO A 412 31.93 -5.21 -1.51
N GLY A 413 31.38 -5.07 -0.31
CA GLY A 413 31.29 -3.82 0.43
C GLY A 413 30.28 -2.80 -0.12
N VAL A 414 29.50 -3.15 -1.15
CA VAL A 414 28.28 -2.41 -1.51
C VAL A 414 27.11 -3.09 -0.80
N LYS A 415 26.30 -2.29 -0.10
CA LYS A 415 25.08 -2.76 0.56
C LYS A 415 23.86 -2.39 -0.28
N CYS A 416 22.76 -3.10 -0.09
CA CYS A 416 21.50 -2.74 -0.72
C CYS A 416 20.33 -2.97 0.21
N ARG A 417 19.22 -2.29 -0.06
CA ARG A 417 17.92 -2.58 0.57
C ARG A 417 16.84 -2.58 -0.49
N GLN A 418 15.94 -3.54 -0.40
CA GLN A 418 14.86 -3.74 -1.35
C GLN A 418 13.52 -3.70 -0.65
N PHE A 419 12.55 -3.03 -1.29
CA PHE A 419 11.16 -3.10 -0.90
C PHE A 419 10.33 -3.25 -2.17
N ALA A 420 9.97 -4.50 -2.49
CA ALA A 420 9.30 -4.80 -3.75
C ALA A 420 10.17 -4.39 -4.95
N ASP A 421 9.70 -3.47 -5.79
CA ASP A 421 10.40 -2.93 -6.96
C ASP A 421 11.35 -1.78 -6.62
N ASP A 422 11.24 -1.17 -5.43
CA ASP A 422 12.16 -0.13 -4.97
C ASP A 422 13.50 -0.77 -4.53
N LEU A 423 14.57 -0.49 -5.27
CA LEU A 423 15.94 -0.90 -4.94
C LEU A 423 16.78 0.33 -4.61
N LYS A 424 17.52 0.26 -3.50
CA LYS A 424 18.61 1.21 -3.24
C LYS A 424 19.90 0.46 -2.99
N ILE A 425 20.98 0.94 -3.60
CA ILE A 425 22.34 0.46 -3.37
C ILE A 425 23.16 1.60 -2.79
N TYR A 426 24.06 1.30 -1.87
CA TYR A 426 24.88 2.30 -1.23
C TYR A 426 26.22 1.76 -0.75
N ALA A 427 27.20 2.65 -0.69
CA ALA A 427 28.53 2.37 -0.18
C ALA A 427 29.06 3.58 0.60
N SER A 428 29.97 3.31 1.52
CA SER A 428 30.60 4.32 2.39
C SER A 428 32.08 4.50 2.07
N PHE A 429 32.62 5.70 2.30
CA PHE A 429 34.00 6.09 2.00
C PHE A 429 34.70 6.72 3.20
N SER A 430 35.93 6.27 3.48
CA SER A 430 36.84 6.89 4.44
C SER A 430 37.81 7.85 3.74
N ASN A 431 38.23 8.92 4.42
CA ASN A 431 39.21 9.87 3.86
C ASN A 431 40.58 9.24 3.55
N SER A 432 40.87 8.06 4.11
CA SER A 432 42.08 7.27 3.86
C SER A 432 42.01 6.45 2.57
N ASP A 433 40.82 6.29 1.99
CA ASP A 433 40.63 5.55 0.75
C ASP A 433 41.07 6.42 -0.43
N SER A 434 41.82 5.84 -1.37
CA SER A 434 42.17 6.53 -2.63
C SER A 434 40.90 7.08 -3.31
N SER A 435 40.97 8.31 -3.84
CA SER A 435 39.82 9.08 -4.36
C SER A 435 38.98 8.32 -5.38
N ASN A 436 39.56 7.34 -6.09
CA ASN A 436 38.91 6.60 -7.17
C ASN A 436 38.24 5.29 -6.71
N SER A 437 38.44 4.83 -5.48
CA SER A 437 37.99 3.50 -5.05
C SER A 437 36.47 3.38 -4.84
N LEU A 438 35.79 4.42 -4.35
CA LEU A 438 34.34 4.42 -4.12
C LEU A 438 33.51 4.60 -5.40
N PRO A 439 33.74 5.64 -6.25
CA PRO A 439 32.96 5.82 -7.48
C PRO A 439 33.01 4.57 -8.34
N ASN A 440 34.20 3.96 -8.45
CA ASN A 440 34.39 2.71 -9.19
C ASN A 440 33.56 1.56 -8.59
N ARG A 441 33.53 1.39 -7.26
CA ARG A 441 32.75 0.30 -6.63
C ARG A 441 31.25 0.47 -6.77
N LEU A 442 30.73 1.68 -6.55
CA LEU A 442 29.29 1.91 -6.67
C LEU A 442 28.85 1.92 -8.14
N GLN A 443 29.68 2.41 -9.06
CA GLN A 443 29.45 2.28 -10.51
C GLN A 443 29.45 0.81 -10.95
N LEU A 444 30.42 -0.01 -10.49
CA LEU A 444 30.43 -1.46 -10.75
C LEU A 444 29.15 -2.15 -10.23
N ALA A 445 28.61 -1.69 -9.09
CA ALA A 445 27.34 -2.19 -8.58
C ALA A 445 26.16 -1.77 -9.46
N ILE A 446 26.12 -0.52 -9.95
CA ILE A 446 25.13 -0.05 -10.92
C ILE A 446 25.19 -0.93 -12.19
N ASP A 447 26.39 -1.14 -12.74
CA ASP A 447 26.61 -1.93 -13.95
C ASP A 447 26.18 -3.40 -13.76
N SER A 448 26.43 -3.97 -12.57
CA SER A 448 25.97 -5.31 -12.21
C SER A 448 24.46 -5.41 -12.17
N VAL A 449 23.77 -4.39 -11.64
CA VAL A 449 22.30 -4.33 -11.65
C VAL A 449 21.76 -4.16 -13.08
N ILE A 450 22.42 -3.36 -13.93
CA ILE A 450 22.06 -3.21 -15.35
C ILE A 450 22.20 -4.55 -16.08
N LEU A 451 23.29 -5.27 -15.86
CA LEU A 451 23.51 -6.58 -16.47
C LEU A 451 22.43 -7.59 -16.03
N TRP A 452 22.13 -7.62 -14.72
CA TRP A 452 21.04 -8.44 -14.19
C TRP A 452 19.69 -8.04 -14.81
N SER A 453 19.40 -6.73 -14.89
CA SER A 453 18.17 -6.17 -15.46
C SER A 453 17.97 -6.59 -16.92
N LYS A 454 19.02 -6.56 -17.73
CA LYS A 454 19.03 -7.05 -19.12
C LYS A 454 18.70 -8.54 -19.20
N LYS A 455 19.34 -9.37 -18.35
CA LYS A 455 19.06 -10.82 -18.28
C LYS A 455 17.63 -11.12 -17.83
N ALA A 456 17.12 -10.36 -16.88
CA ALA A 456 15.77 -10.49 -16.33
C ALA A 456 14.68 -9.86 -17.22
N LYS A 457 15.07 -9.15 -18.29
CA LYS A 457 14.19 -8.32 -19.15
C LYS A 457 13.32 -7.35 -18.36
N LEU A 458 13.87 -6.78 -17.29
CA LEU A 458 13.22 -5.77 -16.45
C LEU A 458 13.97 -4.45 -16.53
N ASP A 459 13.63 -3.61 -17.51
CA ASP A 459 14.33 -2.35 -17.74
C ASP A 459 14.26 -1.40 -16.53
N LEU A 460 15.36 -0.70 -16.27
CA LEU A 460 15.41 0.40 -15.33
C LEU A 460 14.74 1.65 -15.90
N ASN A 461 14.20 2.47 -15.01
CA ASN A 461 13.65 3.77 -15.32
C ASN A 461 14.71 4.85 -15.06
N ASN A 462 15.49 5.16 -16.09
CA ASN A 462 16.59 6.12 -15.99
C ASN A 462 16.11 7.48 -15.48
N SER A 463 14.91 7.94 -15.88
CA SER A 463 14.35 9.23 -15.46
C SER A 463 13.96 9.31 -13.98
N LYS A 464 13.76 8.16 -13.33
CA LYS A 464 13.47 8.08 -11.89
C LYS A 464 14.65 7.58 -11.06
N THR A 465 15.77 7.23 -11.71
CA THR A 465 16.97 6.87 -10.98
C THR A 465 17.60 8.15 -10.43
N GLU A 466 17.88 8.15 -9.13
CA GLU A 466 18.33 9.33 -8.41
C GLU A 466 19.49 8.96 -7.48
N CYS A 467 20.43 9.88 -7.30
CA CYS A 467 21.55 9.72 -6.37
C CYS A 467 21.49 10.78 -5.27
N ILE A 468 21.88 10.41 -4.05
CA ILE A 468 22.11 11.36 -2.95
C ILE A 468 23.38 11.00 -2.19
N THR A 469 24.12 12.03 -1.82
CA THR A 469 25.32 11.92 -1.00
C THR A 469 25.01 12.41 0.41
N LEU A 470 25.26 11.56 1.39
CA LEU A 470 25.12 11.84 2.81
C LEU A 470 26.47 12.09 3.47
N GLY A 471 26.51 13.01 4.43
CA GLY A 471 27.71 13.31 5.21
C GLY A 471 27.98 14.81 5.37
N ASN A 472 28.98 15.11 6.21
CA ASN A 472 29.40 16.48 6.51
C ASN A 472 30.34 17.05 5.44
N ARG A 473 31.26 16.22 4.94
CA ARG A 473 32.11 16.52 3.78
C ARG A 473 31.54 15.75 2.60
N ARG A 474 31.29 16.42 1.48
CA ARG A 474 30.57 15.87 0.33
C ARG A 474 31.41 16.06 -0.93
N VAL A 475 32.11 15.00 -1.31
CA VAL A 475 32.66 14.90 -2.66
C VAL A 475 31.51 14.43 -3.56
N MET A 476 31.17 15.26 -4.55
CA MET A 476 30.07 14.96 -5.48
C MET A 476 30.60 14.02 -6.55
N ASN A 477 30.31 12.73 -6.40
CA ASN A 477 30.69 11.71 -7.37
C ASN A 477 29.64 11.62 -8.48
N THR A 478 30.12 11.43 -9.71
CA THR A 478 29.25 11.26 -10.89
C THR A 478 29.10 9.77 -11.20
N TYR A 479 27.85 9.35 -11.37
CA TYR A 479 27.47 7.98 -11.72
C TYR A 479 26.69 7.98 -13.02
N THR A 480 26.77 6.90 -13.79
CA THR A 480 26.09 6.79 -15.09
C THR A 480 25.27 5.50 -15.21
N ILE A 481 24.18 5.57 -15.98
CA ILE A 481 23.43 4.42 -16.48
C ILE A 481 23.46 4.47 -17.99
N GLU A 482 24.12 3.49 -18.61
CA GLU A 482 24.24 3.40 -20.08
C GLU A 482 24.74 4.71 -20.72
N GLY A 483 25.74 5.32 -20.09
CA GLY A 483 26.32 6.61 -20.53
C GLY A 483 25.56 7.87 -20.08
N ASN A 484 24.33 7.74 -19.57
CA ASN A 484 23.55 8.88 -19.08
C ASN A 484 23.86 9.16 -17.60
N ILE A 485 24.13 10.42 -17.27
CA ILE A 485 24.44 10.83 -15.88
C ILE A 485 23.21 10.68 -14.99
N ILE A 486 23.37 10.05 -13.83
CA ILE A 486 22.34 9.94 -12.80
C ILE A 486 22.16 11.30 -12.12
N CYS A 487 20.91 11.76 -12.01
CA CYS A 487 20.59 13.03 -11.37
C CYS A 487 20.88 12.98 -9.87
N GLN A 488 21.75 13.88 -9.40
CA GLN A 488 22.04 14.04 -7.98
C GLN A 488 21.05 15.02 -7.34
N LYS A 489 20.45 14.60 -6.21
CA LYS A 489 19.41 15.37 -5.52
C LYS A 489 19.80 15.68 -4.09
N THR A 490 19.30 16.82 -3.60
CA THR A 490 19.43 17.26 -2.21
C THR A 490 18.21 16.92 -1.35
N LEU A 491 17.19 16.30 -1.95
CA LEU A 491 16.01 15.80 -1.25
C LEU A 491 15.39 14.65 -2.06
N ILE A 492 15.43 13.43 -1.53
CA ILE A 492 14.86 12.24 -2.18
C ILE A 492 13.71 11.68 -1.34
N ARG A 493 12.69 11.14 -2.01
CA ARG A 493 11.61 10.40 -1.34
C ARG A 493 11.95 8.92 -1.29
N ASP A 494 12.14 8.39 -0.10
CA ASP A 494 12.47 6.98 0.13
C ASP A 494 11.40 6.32 1.03
N LEU A 495 10.65 5.34 0.51
CA LEU A 495 9.57 4.60 1.20
C LEU A 495 8.55 5.49 1.96
N GLY A 496 8.38 6.74 1.51
CA GLY A 496 7.49 7.74 2.09
C GLY A 496 8.17 8.80 2.98
N PHE A 497 9.46 8.64 3.27
CA PHE A 497 10.28 9.58 4.02
C PHE A 497 11.02 10.53 3.08
N LEU A 498 11.25 11.78 3.50
CA LEU A 498 12.09 12.70 2.74
C LEU A 498 13.48 12.67 3.35
N ILE A 499 14.47 12.27 2.55
CA ILE A 499 15.86 12.11 2.94
C ILE A 499 16.66 13.29 2.41
N SER A 500 17.29 14.02 3.32
CA SER A 500 18.21 15.12 3.00
C SER A 500 19.66 14.68 3.25
N PRO A 501 20.65 15.34 2.64
CA PRO A 501 22.07 15.02 2.81
C PRO A 501 22.61 15.03 4.25
N LYS A 502 21.94 15.74 5.18
CA LYS A 502 22.29 15.77 6.61
C LYS A 502 21.45 14.80 7.45
N LEU A 503 20.58 14.01 6.82
CA LEU A 503 19.54 13.21 7.46
C LEU A 503 18.66 14.05 8.41
N ASP A 504 18.36 15.27 7.98
CA ASP A 504 17.44 16.17 8.64
C ASP A 504 16.03 16.01 8.07
N PHE A 505 15.05 15.78 8.94
CA PHE A 505 13.67 15.45 8.57
C PHE A 505 12.71 16.65 8.66
N SER A 506 13.20 17.88 8.77
CA SER A 506 12.34 19.07 8.87
C SER A 506 11.42 19.21 7.65
N ASP A 507 11.91 18.98 6.42
CA ASP A 507 11.07 19.00 5.21
C ASP A 507 9.96 17.94 5.23
N HIS A 508 10.27 16.74 5.76
CA HIS A 508 9.29 15.67 5.95
C HIS A 508 8.17 16.13 6.87
N TRP A 509 8.51 16.71 8.03
CA TRP A 509 7.52 17.19 8.99
C TRP A 509 6.77 18.42 8.53
N HIS A 510 7.40 19.32 7.77
CA HIS A 510 6.71 20.44 7.15
C HIS A 510 5.62 19.96 6.18
N LYS A 511 5.95 18.97 5.32
CA LYS A 511 4.98 18.35 4.42
C LYS A 511 3.86 17.60 5.16
N ALA A 512 4.19 16.84 6.20
CA ALA A 512 3.23 16.10 7.01
C ALA A 512 2.27 17.05 7.76
N THR A 513 2.81 18.09 8.41
CA THR A 513 1.99 19.08 9.14
C THR A 513 1.10 19.87 8.19
N ASN A 514 1.56 20.27 7.00
CA ASN A 514 0.70 20.96 6.02
C ASN A 514 -0.43 20.04 5.49
N SER A 515 -0.13 18.77 5.24
CA SER A 515 -1.14 17.76 4.90
C SER A 515 -2.17 17.59 6.02
N ALA A 516 -1.70 17.58 7.27
CA ALA A 516 -2.56 17.49 8.45
C ALA A 516 -3.41 18.76 8.65
N LYS A 517 -2.86 19.96 8.47
CA LYS A 517 -3.61 21.24 8.50
C LYS A 517 -4.75 21.24 7.49
N PHE A 518 -4.47 20.78 6.26
CA PHE A 518 -5.48 20.64 5.23
C PHE A 518 -6.59 19.68 5.65
N LEU A 519 -6.26 18.53 6.24
CA LEU A 519 -7.24 17.57 6.76
C LEU A 519 -8.05 18.14 7.93
N VAL A 520 -7.43 18.88 8.85
CA VAL A 520 -8.16 19.60 9.91
C VAL A 520 -9.16 20.56 9.29
N SER A 521 -8.74 21.41 8.34
CA SER A 521 -9.65 22.32 7.65
C SER A 521 -10.80 21.57 7.00
N LYS A 522 -10.49 20.51 6.24
CA LYS A 522 -11.48 19.69 5.55
C LYS A 522 -12.49 19.04 6.50
N ILE A 523 -12.04 18.47 7.62
CA ILE A 523 -12.94 17.88 8.62
C ILE A 523 -13.90 18.94 9.17
N PHE A 524 -13.38 20.11 9.58
CA PHE A 524 -14.22 21.16 10.13
C PHE A 524 -15.15 21.80 9.09
N THR A 525 -14.83 21.75 7.80
CA THR A 525 -15.71 22.23 6.72
C THR A 525 -16.75 21.18 6.30
N SER A 526 -16.38 19.91 6.27
CA SER A 526 -17.27 18.81 5.85
C SER A 526 -18.21 18.31 6.94
N TYR A 527 -17.84 18.47 8.21
CA TYR A 527 -18.64 18.04 9.36
C TYR A 527 -19.11 19.24 10.18
N SER A 528 -20.40 19.23 10.48
CA SER A 528 -21.05 20.24 11.31
C SER A 528 -21.07 19.89 12.80
N SER A 529 -20.75 18.64 13.17
CA SER A 529 -20.70 18.12 14.53
C SER A 529 -19.87 18.99 15.48
N ASN A 530 -20.40 19.17 16.69
CA ASN A 530 -19.73 19.71 17.87
C ASN A 530 -19.51 18.63 18.96
N ASP A 531 -19.91 17.37 18.67
CA ASP A 531 -19.75 16.25 19.58
C ASP A 531 -18.26 15.88 19.69
N SER A 532 -17.75 15.85 20.92
CA SER A 532 -16.32 15.60 21.18
C SER A 532 -15.91 14.18 20.74
N LYS A 533 -16.78 13.18 20.91
CA LYS A 533 -16.48 11.78 20.57
C LYS A 533 -16.34 11.62 19.05
N ILE A 534 -17.27 12.17 18.28
CA ILE A 534 -17.25 12.12 16.81
C ILE A 534 -16.00 12.84 16.28
N MET A 535 -15.76 14.07 16.72
CA MET A 535 -14.65 14.88 16.22
C MET A 535 -13.29 14.27 16.61
N THR A 536 -13.16 13.80 17.85
CA THR A 536 -11.96 13.09 18.31
C THR A 536 -11.73 11.79 17.55
N LEU A 537 -12.78 11.03 17.21
CA LEU A 537 -12.67 9.85 16.37
C LEU A 537 -12.14 10.19 14.97
N LEU A 538 -12.64 11.26 14.35
CA LEU A 538 -12.14 11.74 13.05
C LEU A 538 -10.67 12.15 13.13
N TYR A 539 -10.27 12.85 14.21
CA TYR A 539 -8.87 13.18 14.47
C TYR A 539 -7.98 11.94 14.55
N LYS A 540 -8.35 10.99 15.42
CA LYS A 540 -7.60 9.74 15.65
C LYS A 540 -7.51 8.89 14.37
N THR A 541 -8.51 8.96 13.49
CA THR A 541 -8.58 8.13 12.28
C THR A 541 -7.88 8.74 11.07
N PHE A 542 -7.95 10.06 10.88
CA PHE A 542 -7.49 10.71 9.64
C PHE A 542 -6.30 11.64 9.81
N ILE A 543 -6.20 12.34 10.94
CA ILE A 543 -5.13 13.33 11.16
C ILE A 543 -3.93 12.67 11.83
N ARG A 544 -4.18 11.96 12.95
CA ARG A 544 -3.13 11.34 13.74
C ARG A 544 -2.23 10.40 12.93
N PRO A 545 -2.74 9.51 12.04
CA PRO A 545 -1.87 8.63 11.27
C PRO A 545 -0.90 9.37 10.33
N VAL A 546 -1.26 10.58 9.87
CA VAL A 546 -0.35 11.41 9.05
C VAL A 546 0.82 11.95 9.89
N LEU A 547 0.58 12.20 11.18
CA LEU A 547 1.58 12.73 12.12
C LEU A 547 2.39 11.63 12.83
N GLU A 548 1.91 10.38 12.80
CA GLU A 548 2.54 9.24 13.50
C GLU A 548 3.18 8.22 12.55
N TYR A 549 2.96 8.31 11.23
CA TYR A 549 3.54 7.36 10.28
C TYR A 549 5.07 7.42 10.31
N GLY A 550 5.69 6.32 10.73
CA GLY A 550 7.13 6.10 10.67
C GLY A 550 7.95 7.02 11.57
N THR A 551 7.39 7.41 12.72
CA THR A 551 8.11 8.23 13.72
C THR A 551 9.40 7.56 14.20
N GLU A 552 9.46 6.24 14.19
CA GLU A 552 10.66 5.45 14.47
C GLU A 552 11.81 5.83 13.53
N VAL A 553 11.51 6.15 12.27
CA VAL A 553 12.49 6.56 11.25
C VAL A 553 12.83 8.04 11.40
N SER A 554 11.80 8.90 11.48
CA SER A 554 11.94 10.34 11.22
C SER A 554 11.69 11.24 12.43
N SER A 555 11.58 10.72 13.65
CA SER A 555 11.21 11.52 14.84
C SER A 555 12.00 12.84 14.91
N PRO A 556 11.33 13.99 15.03
CA PRO A 556 12.01 15.28 15.06
C PRO A 556 12.77 15.45 16.39
N TYR A 557 13.92 16.11 16.32
CA TYR A 557 14.70 16.51 17.49
C TYR A 557 14.77 18.04 17.65
N LYS A 558 14.41 18.81 16.62
CA LYS A 558 14.37 20.28 16.71
C LYS A 558 13.10 20.73 17.43
N LYS A 559 13.24 21.66 18.39
CA LYS A 559 12.11 22.22 19.14
C LYS A 559 11.05 22.86 18.24
N CYS A 560 11.44 23.51 17.14
CA CYS A 560 10.51 24.10 16.18
C CYS A 560 9.62 23.04 15.51
N ASP A 561 10.20 21.95 15.02
CA ASP A 561 9.47 20.86 14.37
C ASP A 561 8.52 20.15 15.35
N ILE A 562 9.00 19.88 16.57
CA ILE A 562 8.17 19.30 17.64
C ILE A 562 6.96 20.20 17.92
N ARG A 563 7.18 21.51 18.13
CA ARG A 563 6.10 22.48 18.35
C ARG A 563 5.14 22.56 17.16
N ALA A 564 5.64 22.49 15.93
CA ALA A 564 4.82 22.53 14.72
C ALA A 564 3.86 21.32 14.65
N ILE A 565 4.31 20.13 15.04
CA ILE A 565 3.49 18.93 15.10
C ILE A 565 2.46 19.02 16.23
N GLU A 566 2.87 19.39 17.45
CA GLU A 566 1.94 19.57 18.59
C GLU A 566 0.88 20.63 18.30
N SER A 567 1.26 21.70 17.58
CA SER A 567 0.35 22.77 17.16
C SER A 567 -0.85 22.26 16.36
N ILE A 568 -0.72 21.17 15.60
CA ILE A 568 -1.86 20.58 14.87
C ILE A 568 -2.90 20.03 15.84
N GLN A 569 -2.48 19.25 16.85
CA GLN A 569 -3.39 18.73 17.88
C GLN A 569 -4.01 19.88 18.68
N ASN A 570 -3.19 20.84 19.10
CA ASN A 570 -3.61 21.99 19.88
C ASN A 570 -4.58 22.89 19.09
N SER A 571 -4.37 23.06 17.79
CA SER A 571 -5.29 23.81 16.91
C SER A 571 -6.61 23.05 16.74
N PHE A 572 -6.56 21.74 16.55
CA PHE A 572 -7.75 20.90 16.43
C PHE A 572 -8.65 21.01 17.67
N THR A 573 -8.10 20.80 18.87
CA THR A 573 -8.88 20.84 20.12
C THR A 573 -9.38 22.24 20.44
N ARG A 574 -8.64 23.30 20.05
CA ARG A 574 -9.08 24.69 20.20
C ARG A 574 -10.29 24.96 19.32
N ARG A 575 -10.22 24.61 18.03
CA ARG A 575 -11.32 24.77 17.08
C ARG A 575 -12.56 23.99 17.51
N LEU A 576 -12.39 22.81 18.09
CA LEU A 576 -13.48 22.02 18.64
C LEU A 576 -14.15 22.73 19.83
N LEU A 577 -13.36 23.23 20.78
CA LEU A 577 -13.89 23.97 21.93
C LEU A 577 -14.63 25.24 21.50
N SER A 578 -14.05 26.04 20.61
CA SER A 578 -14.72 27.23 20.05
C SER A 578 -16.02 26.88 19.33
N ARG A 579 -16.08 25.72 18.65
CA ARG A 579 -17.31 25.24 18.00
C ARG A 579 -18.38 24.77 19.00
N GLN A 580 -17.96 24.23 20.15
CA GLN A 580 -18.88 23.82 21.22
C GLN A 580 -19.51 25.02 21.91
N ILE A 581 -18.71 26.04 22.19
CA ILE A 581 -19.15 27.28 22.85
C ILE A 581 -19.91 28.19 21.86
N GLY A 582 -19.53 28.16 20.58
CA GLY A 582 -20.15 28.97 19.53
C GLY A 582 -19.49 30.33 19.29
N ARG A 583 -18.35 30.62 19.94
CA ARG A 583 -17.53 31.82 19.73
C ARG A 583 -16.04 31.50 19.78
N TYR A 584 -15.21 32.41 19.27
CA TYR A 584 -13.76 32.33 19.46
C TYR A 584 -13.41 32.65 20.92
N LEU A 585 -12.39 31.97 21.45
CA LEU A 585 -11.92 32.17 22.82
C LEU A 585 -10.56 32.86 22.83
N THR A 586 -10.41 33.88 23.67
CA THR A 586 -9.14 34.55 23.99
C THR A 586 -8.63 34.10 25.36
N PRO A 587 -7.32 34.24 25.66
CA PRO A 587 -6.77 33.86 26.97
C PRO A 587 -7.39 34.59 28.17
N SER A 588 -8.06 35.72 27.94
CA SER A 588 -8.79 36.49 28.94
C SER A 588 -10.19 35.94 29.26
N ASP A 589 -10.70 34.98 28.46
CA ASP A 589 -12.01 34.39 28.70
C ASP A 589 -11.97 33.41 29.88
N PRO A 590 -12.99 33.40 30.77
CA PRO A 590 -13.04 32.47 31.90
C PRO A 590 -13.13 31.00 31.47
N ASP A 591 -13.74 30.74 30.31
CA ASP A 591 -13.86 29.40 29.73
C ASP A 591 -12.62 28.99 28.90
N TYR A 592 -11.56 29.80 28.90
CA TYR A 592 -10.33 29.48 28.17
C TYR A 592 -9.58 28.33 28.83
N LEU A 593 -9.44 27.23 28.08
CA LEU A 593 -8.68 26.06 28.51
C LEU A 593 -7.30 26.03 27.85
N SER A 594 -6.26 25.78 28.65
CA SER A 594 -4.89 25.54 28.16
C SER A 594 -4.86 24.36 27.18
N ALA A 595 -3.79 24.26 26.38
CA ALA A 595 -3.62 23.15 25.43
C ALA A 595 -3.71 21.78 26.12
N ASN A 596 -3.08 21.64 27.28
CA ASN A 596 -3.09 20.39 28.06
C ASN A 596 -4.49 20.04 28.56
N GLN A 597 -5.22 21.01 29.12
CA GLN A 597 -6.60 20.80 29.58
C GLN A 597 -7.55 20.42 28.42
N ARG A 598 -7.43 21.09 27.27
CA ARG A 598 -8.23 20.77 26.07
C ARG A 598 -7.95 19.37 25.53
N ASN A 599 -6.67 19.01 25.46
CA ASN A 599 -6.25 17.70 24.99
C ASN A 599 -6.70 16.59 25.95
N ALA A 600 -6.60 16.81 27.27
CA ALA A 600 -7.12 15.91 28.30
C ALA A 600 -8.64 15.70 28.17
N LYS A 601 -9.42 16.78 27.99
CA LYS A 601 -10.88 16.71 27.75
C LYS A 601 -11.26 15.90 26.51
N CYS A 602 -10.36 15.79 25.52
CA CYS A 602 -10.54 14.98 24.32
C CYS A 602 -9.93 13.57 24.43
N GLY A 603 -9.33 13.20 25.58
CA GLY A 603 -8.60 11.93 25.73
C GLY A 603 -7.44 11.81 24.72
N LEU A 604 -6.69 12.90 24.55
CA LEU A 604 -5.53 13.00 23.66
C LEU A 604 -4.28 13.29 24.50
N VAL A 605 -3.37 12.33 24.56
CA VAL A 605 -1.99 12.54 25.08
C VAL A 605 -1.18 13.36 24.07
N SER A 606 -0.03 13.92 24.48
CA SER A 606 0.82 14.68 23.56
C SER A 606 1.36 13.78 22.44
N LEU A 607 1.58 14.35 21.25
CA LEU A 607 2.12 13.55 20.15
C LEU A 607 3.58 13.15 20.45
N GLU A 608 4.31 13.93 21.24
CA GLU A 608 5.65 13.61 21.73
C GLU A 608 5.70 12.35 22.59
N GLN A 609 4.81 12.25 23.60
CA GLN A 609 4.71 11.05 24.41
C GLN A 609 4.35 9.83 23.55
N ARG A 610 3.49 10.01 22.54
CA ARG A 610 3.15 8.93 21.61
C ARG A 610 4.33 8.49 20.76
N ARG A 611 5.15 9.42 20.25
CA ARG A 611 6.39 9.10 19.53
C ARG A 611 7.35 8.30 20.41
N GLN A 612 7.54 8.72 21.66
CA GLN A 612 8.36 8.00 22.65
C GLN A 612 7.84 6.58 22.93
N ALA A 613 6.53 6.43 23.10
CA ALA A 613 5.91 5.11 23.31
C ALA A 613 6.05 4.20 22.07
N THR A 614 5.93 4.76 20.86
CA THR A 614 6.11 4.03 19.59
C THR A 614 7.55 3.53 19.44
N ASP A 615 8.52 4.40 19.70
CA ASP A 615 9.94 4.07 19.75
C ASP A 615 10.22 2.90 20.72
N TYR A 616 9.69 2.97 21.94
CA TYR A 616 9.84 1.91 22.94
C TYR A 616 9.18 0.60 22.52
N LYS A 617 7.97 0.67 21.94
CA LYS A 617 7.27 -0.50 21.36
C LYS A 617 8.09 -1.14 20.24
N MET A 618 8.86 -0.36 19.47
CA MET A 618 9.74 -0.88 18.42
C MET A 618 10.89 -1.71 19.02
N ILE A 619 11.58 -1.20 20.04
CA ILE A 619 12.65 -1.92 20.76
C ILE A 619 12.13 -3.26 21.30
N ILE A 620 10.99 -3.26 21.99
CA ILE A 620 10.38 -4.50 22.52
C ILE A 620 10.06 -5.50 21.40
N LYS A 621 9.53 -5.02 20.26
CA LYS A 621 9.22 -5.90 19.13
C LYS A 621 10.47 -6.52 18.52
N MET A 622 11.59 -5.80 18.48
CA MET A 622 12.89 -6.32 18.03
C MET A 622 13.36 -7.43 18.98
N GLN A 623 13.36 -7.17 20.30
CA GLN A 623 13.73 -8.18 21.31
C GLN A 623 12.86 -9.45 21.27
N LEU A 624 11.55 -9.30 21.05
CA LEU A 624 10.61 -10.43 20.98
C LEU A 624 10.64 -11.18 19.63
N GLY A 625 11.55 -10.85 18.70
CA GLY A 625 11.59 -11.46 17.37
C GLY A 625 10.32 -11.20 16.53
N LYS A 626 9.54 -10.17 16.87
CA LYS A 626 8.33 -9.79 16.12
C LYS A 626 8.65 -9.00 14.85
N ILE A 627 9.91 -8.61 14.69
CA ILE A 627 10.45 -7.93 13.50
C ILE A 627 11.60 -8.77 12.99
N ASP A 628 11.57 -9.06 11.71
CA ASP A 628 12.55 -9.92 11.04
C ASP A 628 13.72 -9.06 10.53
N ILE A 629 14.51 -8.53 11.45
CA ILE A 629 15.78 -7.83 11.22
C ILE A 629 16.79 -8.27 12.28
N ASN A 630 18.08 -8.29 11.94
CA ASN A 630 19.11 -8.61 12.91
C ASN A 630 19.14 -7.52 14.01
N THR A 631 18.77 -7.89 15.23
CA THR A 631 18.67 -6.93 16.35
C THR A 631 20.05 -6.57 16.90
N ASP A 632 21.02 -7.48 16.80
CA ASP A 632 22.38 -7.28 17.31
C ASP A 632 23.13 -6.18 16.53
N ASP A 633 22.72 -5.89 15.29
CA ASP A 633 23.22 -4.75 14.50
C ASP A 633 22.88 -3.40 15.16
N PHE A 634 21.87 -3.36 16.03
CA PHE A 634 21.35 -2.14 16.65
C PHE A 634 21.79 -2.02 18.11
N PHE A 635 21.62 -3.08 18.90
CA PHE A 635 21.97 -3.16 20.32
C PHE A 635 22.01 -4.62 20.76
N THR A 636 22.75 -4.92 21.83
CA THR A 636 22.78 -6.24 22.46
C THR A 636 22.18 -6.18 23.87
N THR A 637 21.78 -7.34 24.41
CA THR A 637 21.26 -7.46 25.78
C THR A 637 22.05 -8.50 26.56
N ASN A 638 22.48 -8.16 27.78
CA ASN A 638 23.16 -9.14 28.64
C ASN A 638 22.14 -10.17 29.17
N THR A 639 22.37 -11.44 28.86
CA THR A 639 21.60 -12.59 29.38
C THR A 639 22.19 -13.17 30.68
N PHE A 640 23.43 -12.81 31.04
CA PHE A 640 24.11 -13.29 32.25
C PHE A 640 24.47 -12.11 33.17
N THR A 641 23.90 -12.06 34.38
CA THR A 641 24.26 -11.06 35.40
C THR A 641 25.05 -11.71 36.54
N LYS A 642 26.38 -11.52 36.53
CA LYS A 642 27.22 -11.57 37.75
C LYS A 642 27.94 -10.24 38.03
N THR A 643 27.55 -9.13 37.39
CA THR A 643 28.17 -7.83 37.61
C THR A 643 27.15 -6.72 37.81
N ARG A 644 27.50 -5.76 38.70
CA ARG A 644 26.68 -4.67 39.26
C ARG A 644 26.20 -3.59 38.27
N SER A 645 26.23 -3.82 36.94
CA SER A 645 25.70 -2.83 35.98
C SER A 645 24.20 -3.03 35.77
N SER A 646 23.41 -2.02 36.09
CA SER A 646 21.94 -2.00 35.96
C SER A 646 21.42 -1.74 34.54
N ASN A 647 22.28 -1.65 33.53
CA ASN A 647 21.88 -1.48 32.13
C ASN A 647 21.70 -2.83 31.42
N THR A 648 20.45 -3.15 31.10
CA THR A 648 20.06 -4.37 30.35
C THR A 648 20.47 -4.32 28.87
N PHE A 649 20.74 -3.13 28.33
CA PHE A 649 21.03 -2.89 26.92
C PHE A 649 22.43 -2.31 26.72
N HIS A 650 23.14 -2.78 25.70
CA HIS A 650 24.44 -2.28 25.27
C HIS A 650 24.37 -1.80 23.82
N TRP A 651 24.86 -0.59 23.57
CA TRP A 651 24.97 -0.02 22.23
C TRP A 651 26.14 0.98 22.17
N LYS A 652 26.70 1.17 20.98
CA LYS A 652 27.81 2.12 20.75
C LYS A 652 27.30 3.55 20.93
N ALA A 653 27.99 4.39 21.70
CA ALA A 653 27.62 5.80 21.86
C ALA A 653 27.83 6.58 20.54
N GLY A 654 26.93 7.52 20.24
CA GLY A 654 26.99 8.33 19.01
C GLY A 654 27.76 9.64 19.22
N LYS A 655 28.68 9.97 18.32
CA LYS A 655 29.47 11.20 18.35
C LYS A 655 28.73 12.38 17.70
N THR A 656 28.07 12.13 16.59
CA THR A 656 27.37 13.10 15.77
C THR A 656 25.94 13.32 16.25
N LYS A 657 25.40 14.51 15.96
CA LYS A 657 24.00 14.84 16.24
C LYS A 657 23.03 13.87 15.57
N THR A 658 23.32 13.46 14.34
CA THR A 658 22.49 12.53 13.57
C THR A 658 22.45 11.16 14.25
N ARG A 659 23.60 10.59 14.65
CA ARG A 659 23.64 9.29 15.33
C ARG A 659 23.00 9.33 16.73
N ARG A 660 23.20 10.40 17.50
CA ARG A 660 22.56 10.56 18.83
C ARG A 660 21.03 10.60 18.75
N ASN A 661 20.47 11.11 17.66
CA ASN A 661 19.02 11.19 17.44
C ASN A 661 18.46 9.99 16.63
N PHE A 662 19.33 9.06 16.21
CA PHE A 662 18.90 7.78 15.65
C PHE A 662 18.07 7.00 16.68
N PHE A 663 17.11 6.19 16.22
CA PHE A 663 16.05 5.66 17.07
C PHE A 663 16.58 4.91 18.30
N VAL A 664 17.54 4.00 18.13
CA VAL A 664 18.14 3.25 19.26
C VAL A 664 18.67 4.19 20.32
N HIS A 665 19.47 5.18 19.93
CA HIS A 665 20.13 6.09 20.84
C HIS A 665 19.12 6.98 21.58
N ARG A 666 18.16 7.59 20.87
CA ARG A 666 17.16 8.45 21.50
C ARG A 666 16.16 7.69 22.36
N THR A 667 15.96 6.41 22.10
CA THR A 667 15.03 5.57 22.88
C THR A 667 15.70 5.03 24.12
N LEU A 668 16.86 4.37 23.97
CA LEU A 668 17.55 3.71 25.09
C LEU A 668 18.15 4.71 26.07
N SER A 669 18.55 5.91 25.63
CA SER A 669 18.99 6.99 26.55
C SER A 669 17.90 7.53 27.47
N ARG A 670 16.62 7.26 27.17
CA ARG A 670 15.47 7.68 28.00
C ARG A 670 15.00 6.59 28.96
N ILE A 671 15.50 5.36 28.82
CA ILE A 671 15.11 4.27 29.73
C ILE A 671 15.80 4.56 31.07
N PRO A 672 15.04 4.77 32.17
CA PRO A 672 15.64 4.95 33.48
C PRO A 672 16.42 3.69 33.84
N VAL A 673 17.63 3.90 34.36
CA VAL A 673 18.45 2.85 34.96
C VAL A 673 17.82 2.49 36.32
N SER A 674 16.66 1.81 36.33
CA SER A 674 16.01 1.42 37.58
C SER A 674 16.44 0.02 38.01
N SER A 675 16.81 -0.10 39.28
CA SER A 675 17.21 -1.34 39.97
C SER A 675 16.12 -2.41 40.05
N ASP A 676 14.87 -2.10 39.71
CA ASP A 676 13.75 -3.04 39.75
C ASP A 676 13.24 -3.36 38.35
N ARG A 677 13.16 -4.67 38.06
CA ARG A 677 12.56 -5.22 36.83
C ARG A 677 11.08 -4.84 36.78
N PRO A 678 10.61 -3.98 35.86
CA PRO A 678 9.19 -3.89 35.61
C PRO A 678 8.78 -5.20 34.93
N SER A 679 7.72 -5.85 35.42
CA SER A 679 7.09 -6.95 34.70
C SER A 679 6.60 -6.43 33.34
N ILE A 680 7.33 -6.75 32.27
CA ILE A 680 7.01 -6.31 30.90
C ILE A 680 5.82 -7.14 30.41
N SER A 681 4.60 -6.72 30.75
CA SER A 681 3.39 -7.16 30.05
C SER A 681 3.04 -6.13 28.98
N LEU A 682 2.70 -6.60 27.78
CA LEU A 682 2.20 -5.77 26.67
C LEU A 682 0.92 -4.98 27.02
N HIS A 683 0.30 -5.25 28.18
CA HIS A 683 -0.94 -4.65 28.65
C HIS A 683 -0.75 -3.34 29.45
N SER A 684 0.48 -2.98 29.84
CA SER A 684 0.73 -1.80 30.70
C SER A 684 1.05 -0.50 29.95
N LEU A 685 1.15 -0.52 28.61
CA LEU A 685 1.36 0.70 27.81
C LEU A 685 0.02 1.24 27.30
N PRO A 686 -0.30 2.55 27.47
CA PRO A 686 -1.56 3.10 26.96
C PRO A 686 -1.67 2.93 25.43
N ASN A 687 -2.86 2.54 24.99
CA ASN A 687 -3.22 2.27 23.59
C ASN A 687 -3.03 3.47 22.65
#